data_AF-A0A4D4LQH6-F1
#
_entry.id   AF-A0A4D4LQH6-F1
#
_cell.length_a   1.000
_cell.length_b   1.000
_cell.length_c   1.000
_cell.angle_alpha   90.00
_cell.angle_beta   90.00
_cell.angle_gamma   90.00
#
_symmetry.space_group_name_H-M   'P 1'
#
loop_
_entity.id
_entity.type
_entity.pdbx_description
1 polymer ?
#
loop_
_entity_poly.entity_id
_entity_poly.type
_entity_poly.pdbx_seq_one_letter_code
_entity_poly.pdbx_strand_id
1 'polypeptide(L)'
;MFPGQGAQWAGMAARLWESSPVFAQWMDRCAEVLARLTDWSLTEVIHETQDAPGLDRVDVVQPASWAVSVSLAGLWRACGVEPAAVVGHSQGEIAAACVAGGLSLEDGAALVTLRSRLIAEELSGHGGMVSVALSPADTAERIARWNGGICVAANNSRRSTVVSGEPEALAELLAECEAEGVRARRIPVDYASHSAQVERIERQLTELAAGVAPRPGDIPFHSTTTGGPLDTTGLDADYWYRNLRRPVLFGPVTEELLAQGHDVFLEMSPHPVLVPAVQDAVDATGTTAAAVGSLRRDDGGPERFTLSLAEAFVRGAPVDWTAVLGTSGARRVELPTYPFQRGRFWPEPRTAAATTGGAEEDAPLWRAVDRGDLAAVAAELALPDGESLHDLHDLVPALSGWRRRRKDSALVDSWRYRVSWTPVTAPVLAALTGDWLLVTADPDGEAARWARTALGASVTAQLTSPDGPIPAGPWTGVVSLLGLADRPHPDHPVVPVGVADTVALLSALREAGIDAPLWGLTRGAVGTGRSDQVRAPGQAQLWGLGRVAGLENPAAWGGLVDLPAELDDRAAGLLRAALAAGEDEQEYALRPAGLYVRRLVRAPLDGTAARRSWRPRPDGTVVVTGGTGALGARVARWLAHAGAGHLLLTSRSGMAADGADDLVAELRALGARVTVAACDVADRAQLAAALDTVPDEFPVAAVVHTAGVNRTATLDRTTLAELADVMSAKAAGARNLDELLAGHDLDAFVLFSSGAAIWGSAGQGAYAAANAYADALAADRRRRGLTATSVAWGSWAGGGMVDDDLARDLARGGVRSMDPDRAIGALQQALDHDETTLTVTDMDWERFAGTFTAARPRPSSTPSRRPPAPPRRIRPPESPNWPPGWPGRPTANANANSSTWSGPPPPSRWGTGAPRPSPRRSPSRTWASTP
;
A
#
# COMPACT_ATOMS: atom_id res chain seq x y z
N MET A 1 -19.38 19.91 9.42
CA MET A 1 -20.33 18.80 9.65
C MET A 1 -20.15 18.27 11.07
N PHE A 2 -21.25 17.85 11.70
CA PHE A 2 -21.29 17.43 13.11
C PHE A 2 -21.88 16.02 13.20
N PRO A 3 -21.11 14.99 13.63
CA PRO A 3 -21.64 13.63 13.66
C PRO A 3 -22.62 13.39 14.80
N GLY A 4 -23.35 12.28 14.69
CA GLY A 4 -24.15 11.72 15.78
C GLY A 4 -23.29 10.91 16.75
N GLN A 5 -23.91 9.90 17.37
CA GLN A 5 -23.20 8.99 18.28
C GLN A 5 -22.29 8.01 17.51
N GLY A 6 -21.09 7.74 18.04
CA GLY A 6 -20.14 6.74 17.52
C GLY A 6 -18.69 7.23 17.43
N ALA A 7 -18.47 8.55 17.47
CA ALA A 7 -17.13 9.15 17.42
C ALA A 7 -16.40 9.12 18.77
N GLN A 8 -17.13 9.02 19.88
CA GLN A 8 -16.59 9.13 21.23
C GLN A 8 -15.59 8.02 21.60
N TRP A 9 -14.69 8.35 22.52
CA TRP A 9 -13.77 7.45 23.20
C TRP A 9 -13.33 8.09 24.53
N ALA A 10 -12.92 7.27 25.49
CA ALA A 10 -12.48 7.76 26.79
C ALA A 10 -11.19 8.58 26.64
N GLY A 11 -11.09 9.74 27.30
CA GLY A 11 -9.93 10.64 27.13
C GLY A 11 -9.99 11.53 25.88
N MET A 12 -11.11 11.52 25.15
CA MET A 12 -11.26 12.31 23.93
C MET A 12 -11.03 13.81 24.17
N ALA A 13 -10.15 14.41 23.37
CA ALA A 13 -9.81 15.84 23.42
C ALA A 13 -9.26 16.37 24.76
N ALA A 14 -8.96 15.52 25.76
CA ALA A 14 -8.37 15.93 27.03
C ALA A 14 -7.05 16.68 26.84
N ARG A 15 -6.15 16.14 25.99
CA ARG A 15 -4.89 16.81 25.63
C ARG A 15 -5.09 18.18 24.99
N LEU A 16 -6.14 18.37 24.19
CA LEU A 16 -6.45 19.69 23.61
C LEU A 16 -6.98 20.65 24.67
N TRP A 17 -7.79 20.17 25.62
CA TRP A 17 -8.26 20.99 26.76
C TRP A 17 -7.08 21.48 27.59
N GLU A 18 -6.07 20.64 27.79
CA GLU A 18 -4.86 21.02 28.56
C GLU A 18 -3.92 21.98 27.81
N SER A 19 -3.80 21.84 26.49
CA SER A 19 -2.72 22.49 25.73
C SER A 19 -3.16 23.65 24.83
N SER A 20 -4.44 23.75 24.47
CA SER A 20 -4.96 24.80 23.59
C SER A 20 -5.84 25.78 24.37
N PRO A 21 -5.39 27.02 24.62
CA PRO A 21 -6.16 28.02 25.38
C PRO A 21 -7.53 28.33 24.75
N VAL A 22 -7.61 28.33 23.42
CA VAL A 22 -8.87 28.57 22.70
C VAL A 22 -9.83 27.41 22.90
N PHE A 23 -9.35 26.18 22.78
CA PHE A 23 -10.17 25.00 22.97
C PHE A 23 -10.66 24.89 24.42
N ALA A 24 -9.77 25.13 25.38
CA ALA A 24 -10.08 25.19 26.81
C ALA A 24 -11.19 26.21 27.09
N GLN A 25 -11.09 27.43 26.55
CA GLN A 25 -12.11 28.45 26.73
C GLN A 25 -13.51 28.00 26.29
N TRP A 26 -13.61 27.26 25.18
CA TRP A 26 -14.90 26.73 24.73
C TRP A 26 -15.37 25.55 25.58
N MET A 27 -14.48 24.63 25.93
CA MET A 27 -14.79 23.48 26.79
C MET A 27 -15.25 23.94 28.18
N ASP A 28 -14.59 24.93 28.77
CA ASP A 28 -14.93 25.49 30.08
C ASP A 28 -16.32 26.12 30.07
N ARG A 29 -16.68 26.85 29.00
CA ARG A 29 -18.04 27.40 28.84
C ARG A 29 -19.08 26.31 28.71
N CYS A 30 -18.80 25.25 27.94
CA CYS A 30 -19.68 24.08 27.86
C CYS A 30 -19.82 23.40 29.23
N ALA A 31 -18.71 23.22 29.96
CA ALA A 31 -18.70 22.62 31.29
C ALA A 31 -19.53 23.43 32.29
N GLU A 32 -19.41 24.76 32.28
CA GLU A 32 -20.16 25.64 33.17
C GLU A 32 -21.67 25.54 32.97
N VAL A 33 -22.11 25.46 31.71
CA VAL A 33 -23.52 25.32 31.37
C VAL A 33 -24.03 23.92 31.73
N LEU A 34 -23.28 22.86 31.41
CA LEU A 34 -23.66 21.48 31.70
C LEU A 34 -23.69 21.18 33.21
N ALA A 35 -22.81 21.79 34.00
CA ALA A 35 -22.78 21.63 35.46
C ALA A 35 -24.08 22.11 36.14
N ARG A 36 -24.88 22.97 35.48
CA ARG A 36 -26.20 23.40 35.99
C ARG A 36 -27.33 22.43 35.64
N LEU A 37 -27.09 21.50 34.73
CA LEU A 37 -28.09 20.63 34.11
C LEU A 37 -27.86 19.14 34.41
N THR A 38 -26.67 18.78 34.88
CA THR A 38 -26.22 17.41 35.11
C THR A 38 -25.72 17.24 36.55
N ASP A 39 -25.70 16.01 37.04
CA ASP A 39 -25.17 15.60 38.34
C ASP A 39 -23.71 15.15 38.28
N TRP A 40 -23.06 15.27 37.13
CA TRP A 40 -21.68 14.87 36.86
C TRP A 40 -20.85 16.03 36.27
N SER A 41 -19.52 15.92 36.34
CA SER A 41 -18.59 16.94 35.84
C SER A 41 -18.05 16.58 34.46
N LEU A 42 -18.20 17.47 33.48
CA LEU A 42 -17.63 17.28 32.13
C LEU A 42 -16.11 17.11 32.18
N THR A 43 -15.43 17.87 33.04
CA THR A 43 -13.99 17.78 33.22
C THR A 43 -13.60 16.38 33.73
N GLU A 44 -14.32 15.86 34.73
CA GLU A 44 -14.07 14.53 35.27
C GLU A 44 -14.32 13.43 34.24
N VAL A 45 -15.38 13.54 33.45
CA VAL A 45 -15.71 12.60 32.36
C VAL A 45 -14.64 12.59 31.27
N ILE A 46 -14.17 13.76 30.82
CA ILE A 46 -13.16 13.86 29.75
C ILE A 46 -11.77 13.41 30.24
N HIS A 47 -11.42 13.69 31.49
CA HIS A 47 -10.13 13.29 32.09
C HIS A 47 -10.16 11.90 32.76
N GLU A 48 -11.27 11.16 32.63
CA GLU A 48 -11.42 9.80 33.14
C GLU A 48 -11.07 9.66 34.63
N THR A 49 -11.55 10.58 35.48
CA THR A 49 -11.34 10.44 36.92
C THR A 49 -12.10 9.23 37.47
N GLN A 50 -11.59 8.65 38.56
CA GLN A 50 -12.07 7.36 39.07
C GLN A 50 -13.58 7.33 39.41
N ASP A 51 -14.17 8.47 39.77
CA ASP A 51 -15.58 8.59 40.16
C ASP A 51 -16.49 9.12 39.03
N ALA A 52 -15.93 9.40 37.84
CA ALA A 52 -16.69 9.91 36.71
C ALA A 52 -17.60 8.82 36.10
N PRO A 53 -18.82 9.15 35.66
CA PRO A 53 -19.66 8.20 34.95
C PRO A 53 -19.08 7.88 33.57
N GLY A 54 -19.29 6.64 33.11
CA GLY A 54 -18.77 6.17 31.82
C GLY A 54 -19.51 6.74 30.60
N LEU A 55 -18.81 6.78 29.46
CA LEU A 55 -19.36 7.19 28.15
C LEU A 55 -20.28 6.12 27.51
N ASP A 56 -20.54 5.00 28.18
CA ASP A 56 -21.57 4.03 27.82
C ASP A 56 -22.99 4.54 28.12
N ARG A 57 -23.13 5.46 29.08
CA ARG A 57 -24.39 6.13 29.41
C ARG A 57 -24.75 7.20 28.37
N VAL A 58 -25.95 7.10 27.79
CA VAL A 58 -26.41 8.04 26.74
C VAL A 58 -26.54 9.48 27.26
N ASP A 59 -26.97 9.66 28.49
CA ASP A 59 -27.11 10.94 29.18
C ASP A 59 -25.76 11.60 29.55
N VAL A 60 -24.64 10.87 29.40
CA VAL A 60 -23.28 11.38 29.56
C VAL A 60 -22.63 11.61 28.20
N VAL A 61 -22.72 10.61 27.30
CA VAL A 61 -22.01 10.63 26.02
C VAL A 61 -22.51 11.69 25.05
N GLN A 62 -23.83 11.97 25.02
CA GLN A 62 -24.38 12.97 24.11
C GLN A 62 -23.95 14.38 24.53
N PRO A 63 -24.10 14.83 25.79
CA PRO A 63 -23.62 16.15 26.19
C PRO A 63 -22.10 16.30 26.11
N ALA A 64 -21.33 15.27 26.46
CA ALA A 64 -19.86 15.31 26.34
C ALA A 64 -19.40 15.44 24.87
N SER A 65 -20.01 14.68 23.96
CA SER A 65 -19.70 14.75 22.52
C SER A 65 -20.12 16.10 21.92
N TRP A 66 -21.26 16.67 22.37
CA TRP A 66 -21.69 18.01 21.99
C TRP A 66 -20.67 19.08 22.39
N ALA A 67 -20.18 19.04 23.63
CA ALA A 67 -19.19 19.98 24.15
C ALA A 67 -17.89 19.95 23.35
N VAL A 68 -17.37 18.74 23.05
CA VAL A 68 -16.17 18.57 22.20
C VAL A 68 -16.43 19.11 20.79
N SER A 69 -17.58 18.83 20.19
CA SER A 69 -17.89 19.25 18.82
C SER A 69 -18.00 20.77 18.67
N VAL A 70 -18.66 21.43 19.63
CA VAL A 70 -18.76 22.91 19.66
C VAL A 70 -17.38 23.53 19.90
N SER A 71 -16.58 22.95 20.79
CA SER A 71 -15.23 23.45 21.09
C SER A 71 -14.25 23.28 19.92
N LEU A 72 -14.35 22.18 19.17
CA LEU A 72 -13.59 21.97 17.95
C LEU A 72 -13.98 23.01 16.88
N ALA A 73 -15.27 23.31 16.71
CA ALA A 73 -15.72 24.35 15.80
C ALA A 73 -15.15 25.72 16.18
N GLY A 74 -15.13 26.05 17.47
CA GLY A 74 -14.48 27.26 17.99
C GLY A 74 -12.99 27.32 17.67
N LEU A 75 -12.28 26.20 17.82
CA LEU A 75 -10.86 26.10 17.53
C LEU A 75 -10.55 26.25 16.02
N TRP A 76 -11.33 25.62 15.14
CA TRP A 76 -11.19 25.77 13.69
C TRP A 76 -11.38 27.23 13.24
N ARG A 77 -12.39 27.92 13.77
CA ARG A 77 -12.64 29.34 13.48
C ARG A 77 -11.51 30.24 13.97
N ALA A 78 -10.95 29.97 15.14
CA ALA A 78 -9.77 30.69 15.64
C ALA A 78 -8.52 30.50 14.77
N CYS A 79 -8.48 29.45 13.95
CA CYS A 79 -7.45 29.21 12.94
C CYS A 79 -7.79 29.84 11.57
N GLY A 80 -8.80 30.70 11.49
CA GLY A 80 -9.22 31.41 10.28
C GLY A 80 -10.18 30.63 9.37
N VAL A 81 -10.59 29.42 9.77
CA VAL A 81 -11.46 28.57 8.95
C VAL A 81 -12.93 28.79 9.33
N GLU A 82 -13.60 29.66 8.57
CA GLU A 82 -15.02 29.97 8.77
C GLU A 82 -15.94 29.05 7.94
N PRO A 83 -17.02 28.50 8.52
CA PRO A 83 -17.94 27.62 7.82
C PRO A 83 -18.84 28.41 6.85
N ALA A 84 -18.92 27.95 5.60
CA ALA A 84 -19.88 28.47 4.62
C ALA A 84 -21.30 27.91 4.83
N ALA A 85 -21.41 26.72 5.42
CA ALA A 85 -22.65 26.07 5.81
C ALA A 85 -22.37 25.05 6.93
N VAL A 86 -23.39 24.69 7.70
CA VAL A 86 -23.32 23.59 8.68
C VAL A 86 -24.40 22.55 8.41
N VAL A 87 -24.04 21.29 8.72
CA VAL A 87 -24.93 20.14 8.69
C VAL A 87 -24.60 19.23 9.87
N GLY A 88 -25.61 18.72 10.55
CA GLY A 88 -25.45 17.77 11.66
C GLY A 88 -26.15 16.45 11.37
N HIS A 89 -25.65 15.36 11.94
CA HIS A 89 -26.25 14.03 11.86
C HIS A 89 -26.93 13.70 13.19
N SER A 90 -28.26 13.52 13.19
CA SER A 90 -29.04 13.26 14.40
C SER A 90 -28.75 14.30 15.50
N GLN A 91 -28.30 13.89 16.70
CA GLN A 91 -27.92 14.79 17.79
C GLN A 91 -26.84 15.82 17.41
N GLY A 92 -26.02 15.55 16.38
CA GLY A 92 -25.01 16.49 15.89
C GLY A 92 -25.62 17.79 15.37
N GLU A 93 -26.91 17.78 14.99
CA GLU A 93 -27.63 19.02 14.62
C GLU A 93 -27.74 20.03 15.76
N ILE A 94 -27.71 19.59 17.03
CA ILE A 94 -27.73 20.49 18.18
C ILE A 94 -26.43 21.31 18.22
N ALA A 95 -25.28 20.66 18.03
CA ALA A 95 -23.99 21.34 17.93
C ALA A 95 -23.92 22.25 16.70
N ALA A 96 -24.43 21.78 15.55
CA ALA A 96 -24.52 22.58 14.34
C ALA A 96 -25.37 23.84 14.54
N ALA A 97 -26.50 23.75 15.23
CA ALA A 97 -27.39 24.87 15.51
C ALA A 97 -26.74 25.89 16.45
N CYS A 98 -26.00 25.45 17.47
CA CYS A 98 -25.20 26.35 18.30
C CYS A 98 -24.13 27.09 17.49
N VAL A 99 -23.40 26.37 16.64
CA VAL A 99 -22.32 26.95 15.82
C VAL A 99 -22.87 27.92 14.77
N ALA A 100 -24.05 27.64 14.22
CA ALA A 100 -24.74 28.56 13.32
C ALA A 100 -25.33 29.81 14.00
N GLY A 101 -25.38 29.85 15.33
CA GLY A 101 -26.07 30.91 16.08
C GLY A 101 -27.59 30.73 16.16
N GLY A 102 -28.11 29.61 15.64
CA GLY A 102 -29.53 29.27 15.69
C GLY A 102 -30.02 28.90 17.09
N LEU A 103 -29.12 28.41 17.94
CA LEU A 103 -29.34 28.19 19.37
C LEU A 103 -28.23 28.87 20.18
N SER A 104 -28.57 29.34 21.38
CA SER A 104 -27.54 29.71 22.37
C SER A 104 -26.80 28.47 22.89
N LEU A 105 -25.67 28.69 23.56
CA LEU A 105 -24.93 27.59 24.18
C LEU A 105 -25.75 26.96 25.32
N GLU A 106 -26.49 27.79 26.06
CA GLU A 106 -27.43 27.42 27.12
C GLU A 106 -28.58 26.57 26.59
N ASP A 107 -29.22 27.01 25.50
CA ASP A 107 -30.32 26.30 24.87
C ASP A 107 -29.85 24.96 24.29
N GLY A 108 -28.68 24.93 23.64
CA GLY A 108 -28.08 23.70 23.11
C GLY A 108 -27.74 22.68 24.20
N ALA A 109 -27.12 23.14 25.30
CA ALA A 109 -26.80 22.29 26.45
C ALA A 109 -28.07 21.76 27.13
N ALA A 110 -29.08 22.61 27.32
CA ALA A 110 -30.37 22.21 27.87
C ALA A 110 -30.99 21.12 27.01
N LEU A 111 -31.05 21.33 25.69
CA LEU A 111 -31.65 20.39 24.77
C LEU A 111 -30.90 19.04 24.72
N VAL A 112 -29.57 19.03 24.59
CA VAL A 112 -28.80 17.77 24.53
C VAL A 112 -28.92 17.00 25.84
N THR A 113 -28.93 17.69 26.98
CA THR A 113 -29.07 17.06 28.31
C THR A 113 -30.48 16.50 28.52
N LEU A 114 -31.52 17.29 28.24
CA LEU A 114 -32.91 16.85 28.40
C LEU A 114 -33.25 15.67 27.47
N ARG A 115 -32.86 15.78 26.20
CA ARG A 115 -33.05 14.72 25.20
C ARG A 115 -32.37 13.42 25.65
N SER A 116 -31.09 13.49 26.02
CA SER A 116 -30.33 12.30 26.35
C SER A 116 -30.78 11.65 27.65
N ARG A 117 -31.19 12.44 28.66
CA ARG A 117 -31.82 11.92 29.88
C ARG A 117 -33.13 11.18 29.60
N LEU A 118 -34.03 11.75 28.79
CA LEU A 118 -35.27 11.07 28.40
C LEU A 118 -35.01 9.76 27.64
N ILE A 119 -33.99 9.73 26.79
CA ILE A 119 -33.59 8.49 26.11
C ILE A 119 -33.11 7.45 27.14
N ALA A 120 -32.27 7.86 28.10
CA ALA A 120 -31.78 6.99 29.16
C ALA A 120 -32.91 6.39 30.00
N GLU A 121 -33.89 7.21 30.37
CA GLU A 121 -34.99 6.82 31.27
C GLU A 121 -36.04 5.93 30.58
N GLU A 122 -36.40 6.23 29.33
CA GLU A 122 -37.61 5.68 28.70
C GLU A 122 -37.33 4.75 27.50
N LEU A 123 -36.17 4.88 26.85
CA LEU A 123 -35.87 4.17 25.58
C LEU A 123 -34.68 3.19 25.67
N SER A 124 -33.69 3.49 26.50
CA SER A 124 -32.51 2.63 26.75
C SER A 124 -32.95 1.21 27.15
N GLY A 125 -32.23 0.20 26.68
CA GLY A 125 -32.52 -1.23 26.87
C GLY A 125 -33.63 -1.82 26.00
N HIS A 126 -34.36 -1.01 25.22
CA HIS A 126 -35.53 -1.48 24.47
C HIS A 126 -35.33 -1.57 22.96
N GLY A 127 -34.15 -1.23 22.43
CA GLY A 127 -33.91 -1.18 21.00
C GLY A 127 -32.45 -1.33 20.62
N GLY A 128 -32.12 -1.02 19.37
CA GLY A 128 -30.75 -0.92 18.92
C GLY A 128 -30.65 -0.38 17.50
N MET A 129 -29.42 -0.34 16.98
CA MET A 129 -29.16 0.11 15.62
C MET A 129 -28.06 -0.70 14.93
N VAL A 130 -28.17 -0.89 13.62
CA VAL A 130 -27.23 -1.62 12.77
C VAL A 130 -26.91 -0.78 11.54
N SER A 131 -25.62 -0.57 11.26
CA SER A 131 -25.16 -0.01 9.99
C SER A 131 -25.11 -1.11 8.94
N VAL A 132 -25.65 -0.85 7.75
CA VAL A 132 -25.74 -1.79 6.63
C VAL A 132 -25.16 -1.13 5.38
N ALA A 133 -24.24 -1.83 4.69
CA ALA A 133 -23.59 -1.33 3.48
C ALA A 133 -24.45 -1.57 2.22
N LEU A 134 -25.69 -1.05 2.23
CA LEU A 134 -26.66 -1.14 1.13
C LEU A 134 -27.26 0.23 0.82
N SER A 135 -27.89 0.35 -0.35
CA SER A 135 -28.64 1.56 -0.69
C SER A 135 -29.91 1.70 0.17
N PRO A 136 -30.48 2.91 0.29
CA PRO A 136 -31.77 3.10 0.96
C PRO A 136 -32.89 2.25 0.38
N ALA A 137 -32.92 2.07 -0.94
CA ALA A 137 -33.93 1.25 -1.62
C ALA A 137 -33.77 -0.24 -1.29
N ASP A 138 -32.56 -0.77 -1.43
CA ASP A 138 -32.28 -2.19 -1.14
C ASP A 138 -32.47 -2.51 0.34
N THR A 139 -32.11 -1.56 1.22
CA THR A 139 -32.34 -1.69 2.67
C THR A 139 -33.84 -1.73 2.96
N ALA A 140 -34.62 -0.81 2.37
CA ALA A 140 -36.07 -0.76 2.57
C ALA A 140 -36.78 -2.03 2.08
N GLU A 141 -36.39 -2.54 0.92
CA GLU A 141 -36.90 -3.81 0.38
C GLU A 141 -36.58 -4.97 1.33
N ARG A 142 -35.33 -5.08 1.76
CA ARG A 142 -34.89 -6.14 2.67
C ARG A 142 -35.65 -6.12 4.00
N ILE A 143 -35.82 -4.94 4.59
CA ILE A 143 -36.43 -4.84 5.93
C ILE A 143 -37.96 -4.92 5.91
N ALA A 144 -38.60 -4.90 4.74
CA ALA A 144 -40.06 -4.89 4.60
C ALA A 144 -40.74 -6.07 5.32
N ARG A 145 -40.09 -7.24 5.36
CA ARG A 145 -40.62 -8.47 5.96
C ARG A 145 -40.86 -8.39 7.48
N TRP A 146 -40.19 -7.47 8.19
CA TRP A 146 -40.37 -7.28 9.63
C TRP A 146 -41.56 -6.35 9.96
N ASN A 147 -42.37 -5.94 8.96
CA ASN A 147 -43.65 -5.24 9.13
C ASN A 147 -43.62 -4.03 10.09
N GLY A 148 -42.51 -3.29 10.11
CA GLY A 148 -42.33 -2.11 10.95
C GLY A 148 -41.62 -2.34 12.30
N GLY A 149 -41.24 -3.58 12.64
CA GLY A 149 -40.41 -3.88 13.82
C GLY A 149 -38.98 -3.30 13.73
N ILE A 150 -38.49 -3.09 12.51
CA ILE A 150 -37.27 -2.32 12.21
C ILE A 150 -37.51 -1.36 11.03
N CYS A 151 -36.81 -0.23 11.02
CA CYS A 151 -36.93 0.79 9.98
C CYS A 151 -35.59 1.44 9.63
N VAL A 152 -35.49 2.07 8.45
CA VAL A 152 -34.32 2.87 8.08
C VAL A 152 -34.25 4.11 8.96
N ALA A 153 -33.22 4.18 9.80
CA ALA A 153 -32.92 5.26 10.72
C ALA A 153 -32.07 6.37 10.09
N ALA A 154 -31.17 6.00 9.18
CA ALA A 154 -30.33 6.96 8.46
C ALA A 154 -30.01 6.52 7.04
N ASN A 155 -30.03 7.49 6.12
CA ASN A 155 -29.49 7.42 4.78
C ASN A 155 -28.18 8.23 4.76
N ASN A 156 -27.04 7.55 4.91
CA ASN A 156 -25.74 8.19 5.01
C ASN A 156 -25.11 8.41 3.62
N SER A 157 -25.28 7.46 2.71
CA SER A 157 -24.81 7.55 1.31
C SER A 157 -25.62 6.59 0.42
N ARG A 158 -25.34 6.61 -0.89
CA ARG A 158 -25.94 5.65 -1.85
C ARG A 158 -25.65 4.17 -1.55
N ARG A 159 -24.70 3.89 -0.65
CA ARG A 159 -24.24 2.54 -0.29
C ARG A 159 -24.16 2.32 1.22
N SER A 160 -24.72 3.22 2.04
CA SER A 160 -24.61 3.16 3.49
C SER A 160 -25.89 3.65 4.17
N THR A 161 -26.52 2.75 4.91
CA THR A 161 -27.72 3.03 5.71
C THR A 161 -27.52 2.60 7.16
N VAL A 162 -28.39 3.09 8.04
CA VAL A 162 -28.55 2.58 9.40
C VAL A 162 -29.99 2.14 9.57
N VAL A 163 -30.19 0.97 10.16
CA VAL A 163 -31.49 0.40 10.53
C VAL A 163 -31.61 0.42 12.05
N SER A 164 -32.77 0.82 12.57
CA SER A 164 -33.08 0.80 14.00
C SER A 164 -34.40 0.09 14.28
N GLY A 165 -34.55 -0.45 15.48
CA GLY A 165 -35.78 -1.09 15.93
C GLY A 165 -35.52 -2.19 16.96
N GLU A 166 -36.32 -3.25 16.90
CA GLU A 166 -36.32 -4.35 17.87
C GLU A 166 -34.98 -5.13 17.87
N PRO A 167 -34.41 -5.45 19.05
CA PRO A 167 -33.10 -6.11 19.14
C PRO A 167 -33.01 -7.46 18.43
N GLU A 168 -34.07 -8.27 18.49
CA GLU A 168 -34.18 -9.59 17.87
C GLU A 168 -34.20 -9.48 16.34
N ALA A 169 -35.07 -8.64 15.78
CA ALA A 169 -35.13 -8.38 14.34
C ALA A 169 -33.80 -7.83 13.78
N LEU A 170 -33.10 -6.98 14.54
CA LEU A 170 -31.77 -6.50 14.16
C LEU A 170 -30.70 -7.60 14.22
N ALA A 171 -30.84 -8.58 15.12
CA ALA A 171 -29.94 -9.73 15.18
C ALA A 171 -30.14 -10.66 14.00
N GLU A 172 -31.39 -10.90 13.61
CA GLU A 172 -31.73 -11.64 12.38
C GLU A 172 -31.19 -10.95 11.13
N LEU A 173 -31.41 -9.63 11.00
CA LEU A 173 -30.88 -8.85 9.88
C LEU A 173 -29.35 -8.96 9.77
N LEU A 174 -28.63 -8.90 10.90
CA LEU A 174 -27.18 -9.07 10.92
C LEU A 174 -26.74 -10.44 10.43
N ALA A 175 -27.38 -11.51 10.91
CA ALA A 175 -27.06 -12.88 10.52
C ALA A 175 -27.29 -13.11 9.01
N GLU A 176 -28.33 -12.52 8.44
CA GLU A 176 -28.60 -12.61 7.00
C GLU A 176 -27.61 -11.84 6.16
N CYS A 177 -27.27 -10.62 6.58
CA CYS A 177 -26.22 -9.86 5.91
C CYS A 177 -24.89 -10.63 5.92
N GLU A 178 -24.55 -11.28 7.04
CA GLU A 178 -23.35 -12.12 7.13
C GLU A 178 -23.40 -13.33 6.18
N ALA A 179 -24.53 -14.06 6.16
CA ALA A 179 -24.72 -15.22 5.28
C ALA A 179 -24.60 -14.87 3.79
N GLU A 180 -25.01 -13.66 3.40
CA GLU A 180 -24.99 -13.18 2.01
C GLU A 180 -23.72 -12.38 1.68
N GLY A 181 -22.79 -12.21 2.62
CA GLY A 181 -21.57 -11.42 2.43
C GLY A 181 -21.81 -9.90 2.33
N VAL A 182 -22.96 -9.41 2.78
CA VAL A 182 -23.27 -7.98 2.92
C VAL A 182 -22.67 -7.47 4.23
N ARG A 183 -21.86 -6.41 4.16
CA ARG A 183 -21.23 -5.83 5.35
C ARG A 183 -22.30 -5.14 6.22
N ALA A 184 -22.49 -5.63 7.44
CA ALA A 184 -23.33 -5.00 8.45
C ALA A 184 -22.64 -5.00 9.83
N ARG A 185 -22.89 -3.98 10.65
CA ARG A 185 -22.25 -3.81 11.97
C ARG A 185 -23.22 -3.21 12.98
N ARG A 186 -23.28 -3.79 14.18
CA ARG A 186 -24.02 -3.21 15.32
C ARG A 186 -23.38 -1.89 15.76
N ILE A 187 -24.21 -0.86 15.97
CA ILE A 187 -23.81 0.41 16.59
C ILE A 187 -23.98 0.25 18.11
N PRO A 188 -23.02 0.69 18.95
CA PRO A 188 -23.10 0.55 20.41
C PRO A 188 -24.12 1.55 21.00
N VAL A 189 -25.39 1.24 20.79
CA VAL A 189 -26.59 1.89 21.31
C VAL A 189 -27.63 0.81 21.61
N ASP A 190 -28.36 1.00 22.69
CA ASP A 190 -29.37 0.07 23.21
C ASP A 190 -30.80 0.64 23.12
N TYR A 191 -30.99 1.67 22.29
CA TYR A 191 -32.25 2.29 21.95
C TYR A 191 -32.37 2.48 20.44
N ALA A 192 -33.59 2.51 19.91
CA ALA A 192 -33.85 2.71 18.48
C ALA A 192 -34.29 4.15 18.17
N SER A 193 -33.33 5.06 18.00
CA SER A 193 -33.64 6.41 17.47
C SER A 193 -34.12 6.35 16.02
N HIS A 194 -34.81 7.41 15.59
CA HIS A 194 -35.35 7.55 14.24
C HIS A 194 -36.36 6.45 13.87
N SER A 195 -37.08 5.94 14.88
CA SER A 195 -38.08 4.87 14.78
C SER A 195 -39.36 5.22 15.55
N ALA A 196 -40.42 4.42 15.38
CA ALA A 196 -41.66 4.56 16.14
C ALA A 196 -41.47 4.46 17.66
N GLN A 197 -40.38 3.84 18.14
CA GLN A 197 -40.08 3.76 19.57
C GLN A 197 -39.95 5.14 20.24
N VAL A 198 -39.55 6.17 19.48
CA VAL A 198 -39.42 7.55 19.97
C VAL A 198 -40.76 8.19 20.32
N GLU A 199 -41.88 7.70 19.79
CA GLU A 199 -43.23 8.24 20.07
C GLU A 199 -43.58 8.14 21.58
N ARG A 200 -42.95 7.21 22.32
CA ARG A 200 -43.11 7.07 23.77
C ARG A 200 -42.72 8.31 24.57
N ILE A 201 -41.78 9.10 24.04
CA ILE A 201 -41.27 10.30 24.69
C ILE A 201 -41.70 11.59 23.99
N GLU A 202 -42.60 11.52 23.00
CA GLU A 202 -43.05 12.68 22.21
C GLU A 202 -43.51 13.82 23.12
N ARG A 203 -44.47 13.53 24.00
CA ARG A 203 -45.05 14.53 24.90
C ARG A 203 -44.00 15.12 25.84
N GLN A 204 -43.21 14.28 26.51
CA GLN A 204 -42.17 14.73 27.45
C GLN A 204 -41.10 15.56 26.75
N LEU A 205 -40.64 15.14 25.57
CA LEU A 205 -39.60 15.86 24.82
C LEU A 205 -40.10 17.21 24.32
N THR A 206 -41.32 17.29 23.79
CA THR A 206 -41.91 18.56 23.34
C THR A 206 -42.16 19.51 24.52
N GLU A 207 -42.69 19.01 25.65
CA GLU A 207 -42.91 19.82 26.86
C GLU A 207 -41.58 20.37 27.43
N LEU A 208 -40.54 19.54 27.50
CA LEU A 208 -39.24 19.93 28.06
C LEU A 208 -38.42 20.82 27.11
N ALA A 209 -38.55 20.63 25.79
CA ALA A 209 -37.89 21.47 24.80
C ALA A 209 -38.62 22.81 24.55
N ALA A 210 -39.83 23.01 25.09
CA ALA A 210 -40.59 24.25 24.91
C ALA A 210 -39.88 25.52 25.42
N GLY A 211 -38.93 25.37 26.35
CA GLY A 211 -38.10 26.45 26.86
C GLY A 211 -36.94 26.86 25.94
N VAL A 212 -36.62 26.07 24.91
CA VAL A 212 -35.59 26.39 23.92
C VAL A 212 -36.07 27.56 23.08
N ALA A 213 -35.23 28.57 22.90
CA ALA A 213 -35.55 29.78 22.12
C ALA A 213 -34.71 29.86 20.84
N PRO A 214 -35.19 29.32 19.70
CA PRO A 214 -34.51 29.40 18.41
C PRO A 214 -34.37 30.83 17.92
N ARG A 215 -33.29 31.10 17.21
CA ARG A 215 -32.93 32.46 16.75
C ARG A 215 -32.49 32.41 15.28
N PRO A 216 -32.52 33.55 14.57
CA PRO A 216 -31.88 33.66 13.27
C PRO A 216 -30.36 33.43 13.43
N GLY A 217 -29.83 32.43 12.73
CA GLY A 217 -28.41 32.11 12.70
C GLY A 217 -27.67 32.87 11.59
N ASP A 218 -26.37 33.06 11.79
CA ASP A 218 -25.50 33.78 10.85
C ASP A 218 -24.87 32.86 9.78
N ILE A 219 -24.93 31.54 9.98
CA ILE A 219 -24.38 30.54 9.06
C ILE A 219 -25.51 29.67 8.49
N PRO A 220 -25.57 29.45 7.16
CA PRO A 220 -26.54 28.55 6.54
C PRO A 220 -26.60 27.18 7.22
N PHE A 221 -27.80 26.77 7.63
CA PHE A 221 -28.05 25.51 8.33
C PHE A 221 -28.80 24.54 7.41
N HIS A 222 -28.20 23.37 7.15
CA HIS A 222 -28.83 22.28 6.42
C HIS A 222 -29.25 21.18 7.39
N SER A 223 -30.56 20.91 7.42
CA SER A 223 -31.15 19.90 8.27
C SER A 223 -31.17 18.55 7.57
N THR A 224 -30.65 17.53 8.23
CA THR A 224 -30.81 16.14 7.81
C THR A 224 -32.19 15.58 8.16
N THR A 225 -32.99 16.32 8.94
CA THR A 225 -34.38 15.96 9.24
C THR A 225 -35.32 16.37 8.11
N THR A 226 -35.13 17.56 7.53
CA THR A 226 -35.92 18.04 6.39
C THR A 226 -35.30 17.74 5.03
N GLY A 227 -34.00 17.41 5.00
CA GLY A 227 -33.28 17.01 3.80
C GLY A 227 -32.78 18.19 2.95
N GLY A 228 -32.56 19.36 3.56
CA GLY A 228 -32.07 20.56 2.86
C GLY A 228 -31.93 21.79 3.77
N PRO A 229 -31.79 23.00 3.21
CA PRO A 229 -31.70 24.25 3.96
C PRO A 229 -32.92 24.47 4.87
N LEU A 230 -32.68 24.98 6.09
CA LEU A 230 -33.72 25.28 7.06
C LEU A 230 -33.41 26.60 7.79
N ASP A 231 -34.43 27.46 7.93
CA ASP A 231 -34.36 28.64 8.79
C ASP A 231 -34.27 28.20 10.26
N THR A 232 -33.21 28.64 10.95
CA THR A 232 -32.92 28.24 12.33
C THR A 232 -33.98 28.72 13.33
N THR A 233 -34.82 29.70 12.98
CA THR A 233 -35.98 30.09 13.80
C THR A 233 -37.02 28.97 13.90
N GLY A 234 -37.00 28.00 12.97
CA GLY A 234 -37.86 26.82 12.97
C GLY A 234 -37.33 25.63 13.79
N LEU A 235 -36.24 25.79 14.56
CA LEU A 235 -35.66 24.73 15.42
C LEU A 235 -36.40 24.63 16.78
N ASP A 236 -37.72 24.62 16.74
CA ASP A 236 -38.61 24.56 17.91
C ASP A 236 -38.69 23.16 18.55
N ALA A 237 -39.50 23.02 19.60
CA ALA A 237 -39.68 21.75 20.30
C ALA A 237 -40.20 20.62 19.36
N ASP A 238 -41.13 20.94 18.47
CA ASP A 238 -41.67 20.00 17.48
C ASP A 238 -40.62 19.57 16.47
N TYR A 239 -39.69 20.47 16.10
CA TYR A 239 -38.53 20.12 15.30
C TYR A 239 -37.64 19.11 16.01
N TRP A 240 -37.30 19.32 17.28
CA TRP A 240 -36.38 18.42 17.99
C TRP A 240 -36.97 17.04 18.27
N TYR A 241 -38.29 16.95 18.47
CA TYR A 241 -38.99 15.68 18.44
C TYR A 241 -38.86 15.00 17.05
N ARG A 242 -39.16 15.71 15.97
CA ARG A 242 -39.02 15.17 14.60
C ARG A 242 -37.58 14.77 14.29
N ASN A 243 -36.58 15.52 14.74
CA ASN A 243 -35.16 15.19 14.57
C ASN A 243 -34.82 13.84 15.20
N LEU A 244 -35.36 13.54 16.40
CA LEU A 244 -35.14 12.23 17.03
C LEU A 244 -36.00 11.12 16.41
N ARG A 245 -37.18 11.45 15.86
CA ARG A 245 -38.17 10.48 15.35
C ARG A 245 -38.02 10.11 13.88
N ARG A 246 -37.65 11.04 13.01
CA ARG A 246 -37.60 10.86 11.55
C ARG A 246 -36.23 10.39 11.08
N PRO A 247 -36.12 9.67 9.94
CA PRO A 247 -34.84 9.24 9.41
C PRO A 247 -33.89 10.40 9.10
N VAL A 248 -32.59 10.17 9.31
CA VAL A 248 -31.52 11.13 8.98
C VAL A 248 -31.19 11.06 7.48
N LEU A 249 -31.32 12.18 6.76
CA LEU A 249 -31.09 12.31 5.31
C LEU A 249 -29.70 12.92 5.00
N PHE A 250 -28.64 12.36 5.59
CA PHE A 250 -27.28 12.92 5.45
C PHE A 250 -26.71 12.83 4.03
N GLY A 251 -26.89 11.70 3.35
CA GLY A 251 -26.44 11.51 1.97
C GLY A 251 -27.03 12.54 1.00
N PRO A 252 -28.37 12.67 0.91
CA PRO A 252 -29.03 13.67 0.09
C PRO A 252 -28.58 15.11 0.36
N VAL A 253 -28.45 15.51 1.64
CA VAL A 253 -27.97 16.85 2.01
C VAL A 253 -26.52 17.07 1.57
N THR A 254 -25.67 16.04 1.68
CA THR A 254 -24.27 16.13 1.24
C THR A 254 -24.18 16.26 -0.28
N GLU A 255 -24.97 15.50 -1.04
CA GLU A 255 -25.06 15.63 -2.51
C GLU A 255 -25.56 17.02 -2.93
N GLU A 256 -26.51 17.60 -2.19
CA GLU A 256 -26.98 18.96 -2.42
C GLU A 256 -25.87 20.00 -2.17
N LEU A 257 -25.13 19.88 -1.07
CA LEU A 257 -24.01 20.79 -0.75
C LEU A 257 -22.90 20.71 -1.81
N LEU A 258 -22.58 19.50 -2.31
CA LEU A 258 -21.65 19.31 -3.42
C LEU A 258 -22.16 20.00 -4.70
N ALA A 259 -23.46 19.87 -5.01
CA ALA A 259 -24.08 20.52 -6.16
C ALA A 259 -24.08 22.07 -6.05
N GLN A 260 -24.10 22.61 -4.82
CA GLN A 260 -23.95 24.03 -4.54
C GLN A 260 -22.50 24.53 -4.60
N GLY A 261 -21.54 23.63 -4.84
CA GLY A 261 -20.12 23.96 -5.02
C GLY A 261 -19.29 23.96 -3.74
N HIS A 262 -19.81 23.40 -2.63
CA HIS A 262 -18.99 23.18 -1.45
C HIS A 262 -18.01 22.03 -1.69
N ASP A 263 -16.71 22.30 -1.51
CA ASP A 263 -15.62 21.39 -1.89
C ASP A 263 -14.71 20.97 -0.72
N VAL A 264 -14.93 21.51 0.49
CA VAL A 264 -14.21 21.12 1.71
C VAL A 264 -15.20 20.88 2.86
N PHE A 265 -15.26 19.63 3.33
CA PHE A 265 -16.12 19.18 4.42
C PHE A 265 -15.28 18.88 5.67
N LEU A 266 -15.48 19.65 6.73
CA LEU A 266 -14.75 19.48 7.99
C LEU A 266 -15.64 18.84 9.05
N GLU A 267 -15.23 17.68 9.60
CA GLU A 267 -15.94 16.99 10.68
C GLU A 267 -15.49 17.46 12.06
N MET A 268 -16.41 18.04 12.83
CA MET A 268 -16.16 18.51 14.19
C MET A 268 -16.36 17.36 15.18
N SER A 269 -15.36 16.49 15.30
CA SER A 269 -15.50 15.27 16.09
C SER A 269 -14.19 14.75 16.70
N PRO A 270 -14.27 13.99 17.81
CA PRO A 270 -13.13 13.30 18.41
C PRO A 270 -12.60 12.13 17.55
N HIS A 271 -13.35 11.69 16.55
CA HIS A 271 -12.96 10.70 15.54
C HIS A 271 -13.90 10.77 14.33
N PRO A 272 -13.39 10.75 13.07
CA PRO A 272 -14.22 10.83 11.88
C PRO A 272 -15.14 9.62 11.70
N VAL A 273 -16.44 9.87 11.54
CA VAL A 273 -17.44 8.84 11.22
C VAL A 273 -18.30 9.21 10.00
N LEU A 274 -18.36 10.49 9.61
CA LEU A 274 -19.08 10.97 8.44
C LEU A 274 -18.18 11.10 7.21
N VAL A 275 -16.86 11.24 7.39
CA VAL A 275 -15.88 11.32 6.29
C VAL A 275 -16.10 10.23 5.20
N PRO A 276 -16.30 8.94 5.52
CA PRO A 276 -16.55 7.92 4.50
C PRO A 276 -17.84 8.16 3.70
N ALA A 277 -18.90 8.66 4.34
CA ALA A 277 -20.18 8.94 3.69
C ALA A 277 -20.08 10.15 2.75
N VAL A 278 -19.28 11.16 3.12
CA VAL A 278 -18.96 12.28 2.22
C VAL A 278 -18.13 11.80 1.04
N GLN A 279 -17.11 10.97 1.26
CA GLN A 279 -16.31 10.42 0.17
C GLN A 279 -17.16 9.60 -0.82
N ASP A 280 -18.10 8.79 -0.31
CA ASP A 280 -19.06 8.09 -1.16
C ASP A 280 -19.88 9.05 -2.04
N ALA A 281 -20.33 10.18 -1.49
CA ALA A 281 -21.09 11.18 -2.23
C ALA A 281 -20.22 11.91 -3.28
N VAL A 282 -18.97 12.21 -2.95
CA VAL A 282 -17.98 12.79 -3.89
C VAL A 282 -17.75 11.84 -5.06
N ASP A 283 -17.48 10.57 -4.77
CA ASP A 283 -17.27 9.53 -5.79
C ASP A 283 -18.52 9.35 -6.67
N ALA A 284 -19.71 9.36 -6.07
CA ALA A 284 -20.97 9.16 -6.78
C ALA A 284 -21.34 10.35 -7.69
N THR A 285 -20.96 11.57 -7.31
CA THR A 285 -21.24 12.79 -8.08
C THR A 285 -20.12 13.14 -9.06
N GLY A 286 -18.95 12.49 -8.96
CA GLY A 286 -17.78 12.82 -9.77
C GLY A 286 -17.21 14.21 -9.48
N THR A 287 -17.53 14.78 -8.32
CA THR A 287 -17.05 16.10 -7.91
C THR A 287 -15.63 16.02 -7.35
N THR A 288 -14.93 17.16 -7.28
CA THR A 288 -13.63 17.25 -6.60
C THR A 288 -13.84 17.97 -5.27
N ALA A 289 -13.96 17.20 -4.20
CA ALA A 289 -14.08 17.72 -2.84
C ALA A 289 -13.25 16.89 -1.85
N ALA A 290 -12.97 17.45 -0.67
CA ALA A 290 -12.23 16.80 0.40
C ALA A 290 -13.06 16.72 1.68
N ALA A 291 -12.93 15.62 2.43
CA ALA A 291 -13.51 15.46 3.74
C ALA A 291 -12.41 15.22 4.79
N VAL A 292 -12.34 16.07 5.81
CA VAL A 292 -11.27 16.06 6.82
C VAL A 292 -11.89 16.00 8.22
N GLY A 293 -11.43 15.05 9.03
CA GLY A 293 -11.82 14.96 10.45
C GLY A 293 -10.94 15.82 11.36
N SER A 294 -11.51 16.35 12.44
CA SER A 294 -10.75 17.19 13.39
C SER A 294 -9.71 16.39 14.18
N LEU A 295 -10.15 15.34 14.87
CA LEU A 295 -9.30 14.47 15.70
C LEU A 295 -9.40 13.00 15.26
N ARG A 296 -8.60 12.12 15.87
CA ARG A 296 -8.71 10.67 15.71
C ARG A 296 -8.72 9.99 17.08
N ARG A 297 -9.33 8.79 17.13
CA ARG A 297 -9.31 7.93 18.32
C ARG A 297 -7.87 7.64 18.71
N ASP A 298 -7.59 7.75 20.01
CA ASP A 298 -6.26 7.59 20.60
C ASP A 298 -5.22 8.65 20.14
N ASP A 299 -5.67 9.69 19.43
CA ASP A 299 -4.83 10.77 18.88
C ASP A 299 -5.61 12.11 18.93
N GLY A 300 -5.98 12.52 20.14
CA GLY A 300 -6.82 13.70 20.43
C GLY A 300 -6.06 14.97 20.80
N GLY A 301 -4.79 15.09 20.43
CA GLY A 301 -3.90 16.19 20.84
C GLY A 301 -3.77 17.35 19.84
N PRO A 302 -3.01 18.41 20.23
CA PRO A 302 -2.74 19.55 19.35
C PRO A 302 -2.02 19.15 18.06
N GLU A 303 -1.16 18.12 18.09
CA GLU A 303 -0.43 17.64 16.92
C GLU A 303 -1.37 17.10 15.84
N ARG A 304 -2.36 16.29 16.24
CA ARG A 304 -3.39 15.78 15.32
C ARG A 304 -4.23 16.90 14.74
N PHE A 305 -4.62 17.87 15.56
CA PHE A 305 -5.40 19.01 15.09
C PHE A 305 -4.59 19.86 14.08
N THR A 306 -3.31 20.13 14.35
CA THR A 306 -2.42 20.81 13.40
C THR A 306 -2.26 20.05 12.09
N LEU A 307 -2.18 18.71 12.14
CA LEU A 307 -2.17 17.88 10.93
C LEU A 307 -3.48 17.99 10.15
N SER A 308 -4.62 18.00 10.82
CA SER A 308 -5.93 18.21 10.19
C SER A 308 -6.05 19.61 9.55
N LEU A 309 -5.50 20.65 10.19
CA LEU A 309 -5.39 22.00 9.59
C LEU A 309 -4.54 21.98 8.31
N ALA A 310 -3.38 21.33 8.36
CA ALA A 310 -2.50 21.21 7.19
C ALA A 310 -3.20 20.44 6.05
N GLU A 311 -3.92 19.36 6.38
CA GLU A 311 -4.70 18.58 5.42
C GLU A 311 -5.81 19.42 4.77
N ALA A 312 -6.55 20.20 5.56
CA ALA A 312 -7.56 21.12 5.02
C ALA A 312 -6.91 22.22 4.14
N PHE A 313 -5.78 22.79 4.57
CA PHE A 313 -5.08 23.84 3.85
C PHE A 313 -4.60 23.40 2.46
N VAL A 314 -3.99 22.21 2.36
CA VAL A 314 -3.53 21.69 1.05
C VAL A 314 -4.70 21.32 0.12
N ARG A 315 -5.91 21.20 0.66
CA ARG A 315 -7.16 20.99 -0.09
C ARG A 315 -7.91 22.28 -0.41
N GLY A 316 -7.36 23.43 -0.05
CA GLY A 316 -7.89 24.76 -0.40
C GLY A 316 -8.58 25.50 0.74
N ALA A 317 -8.62 24.96 1.96
CA ALA A 317 -9.19 25.68 3.10
C ALA A 317 -8.32 26.89 3.50
N PRO A 318 -8.91 28.05 3.80
CA PRO A 318 -8.18 29.27 4.14
C PRO A 318 -7.70 29.26 5.59
N VAL A 319 -6.64 28.51 5.90
CA VAL A 319 -6.03 28.49 7.24
C VAL A 319 -5.18 29.74 7.47
N ASP A 320 -5.45 30.47 8.56
CA ASP A 320 -4.61 31.56 9.04
C ASP A 320 -3.44 31.02 9.86
N TRP A 321 -2.35 30.72 9.16
CA TRP A 321 -1.10 30.28 9.78
C TRP A 321 -0.47 31.33 10.70
N THR A 322 -0.84 32.61 10.59
CA THR A 322 -0.38 33.65 11.52
C THR A 322 -1.04 33.45 12.88
N ALA A 323 -2.34 33.17 12.91
CA ALA A 323 -3.06 32.84 14.14
C ALA A 323 -2.56 31.52 14.76
N VAL A 324 -2.28 30.51 13.93
CA VAL A 324 -1.81 29.18 14.39
C VAL A 324 -0.38 29.23 14.93
N LEU A 325 0.54 29.91 14.25
CA LEU A 325 1.98 29.87 14.57
C LEU A 325 2.49 31.11 15.32
N GLY A 326 1.72 32.20 15.35
CA GLY A 326 2.16 33.51 15.84
C GLY A 326 2.57 33.56 17.32
N THR A 327 2.11 32.60 18.14
CA THR A 327 2.46 32.47 19.56
C THR A 327 3.66 31.55 19.82
N SER A 328 4.10 30.77 18.82
CA SER A 328 5.12 29.72 18.97
C SER A 328 6.56 30.20 18.77
N GLY A 329 6.78 31.49 18.48
CA GLY A 329 8.10 32.00 18.09
C GLY A 329 8.59 31.49 16.73
N ALA A 330 7.70 30.84 15.96
CA ALA A 330 8.00 30.36 14.61
C ALA A 330 8.45 31.51 13.70
N ARG A 331 9.57 31.29 13.01
CA ARG A 331 10.11 32.25 12.05
C ARG A 331 9.60 31.90 10.66
N ARG A 332 8.93 32.86 10.02
CA ARG A 332 8.68 32.80 8.58
C ARG A 332 10.02 32.90 7.87
N VAL A 333 10.50 31.79 7.34
CA VAL A 333 11.68 31.77 6.47
C VAL A 333 11.24 32.06 5.04
N GLU A 334 12.02 32.86 4.32
CA GLU A 334 11.83 32.91 2.87
C GLU A 334 12.09 31.52 2.32
N LEU A 335 11.16 31.01 1.51
CA LEU A 335 11.45 29.87 0.66
C LEU A 335 12.69 30.21 -0.16
N PRO A 336 13.62 29.27 -0.39
CA PRO A 336 14.78 29.53 -1.24
C PRO A 336 14.34 30.23 -2.53
N THR A 337 14.93 31.39 -2.81
CA THR A 337 14.62 32.27 -3.96
C THR A 337 15.02 31.67 -5.30
N TYR A 338 15.12 30.34 -5.39
CA TYR A 338 15.25 29.66 -6.66
C TYR A 338 14.03 30.08 -7.50
N PRO A 339 14.22 30.82 -8.59
CA PRO A 339 13.10 31.16 -9.43
C PRO A 339 12.53 29.84 -9.89
N PHE A 340 11.28 29.56 -9.51
CA PHE A 340 10.49 28.56 -10.21
C PHE A 340 10.61 28.94 -11.68
N GLN A 341 11.40 28.18 -12.44
CA GLN A 341 11.37 28.29 -13.88
C GLN A 341 9.92 28.00 -14.23
N ARG A 342 9.19 29.00 -14.70
CA ARG A 342 7.79 28.89 -15.16
C ARG A 342 7.69 28.07 -16.45
N GLY A 343 8.47 27.01 -16.57
CA GLY A 343 8.17 25.91 -17.45
C GLY A 343 6.92 25.25 -16.90
N ARG A 344 5.88 25.13 -17.72
CA ARG A 344 4.81 24.17 -17.46
C ARG A 344 5.44 22.79 -17.48
N PHE A 345 5.79 22.28 -16.30
CA PHE A 345 6.10 20.88 -16.05
C PHE A 345 4.88 20.17 -15.46
N TRP A 346 3.68 20.65 -15.80
CA TRP A 346 2.50 19.82 -15.66
C TRP A 346 2.84 18.53 -16.41
N PRO A 347 2.59 17.33 -15.84
CA PRO A 347 2.41 16.20 -16.71
C PRO A 347 1.41 16.70 -17.74
N GLU A 348 1.81 16.75 -19.03
CA GLU A 348 0.80 16.77 -20.06
C GLU A 348 -0.18 15.68 -19.62
N PRO A 349 -1.49 15.99 -19.52
CA PRO A 349 -2.44 14.91 -19.40
C PRO A 349 -1.97 13.95 -20.46
N ARG A 350 -1.68 12.70 -20.09
CA ARG A 350 -1.84 11.66 -21.07
C ARG A 350 -3.18 12.04 -21.68
N THR A 351 -3.17 12.43 -22.96
CA THR A 351 -4.26 12.03 -23.81
C THR A 351 -4.32 10.57 -23.47
N ALA A 352 -5.29 10.20 -22.63
CA ALA A 352 -5.60 8.82 -22.42
C ALA A 352 -5.67 8.34 -23.85
N ALA A 353 -4.70 7.51 -24.27
CA ALA A 353 -4.89 6.72 -25.46
C ALA A 353 -6.28 6.14 -25.20
N ALA A 354 -7.24 6.57 -26.02
CA ALA A 354 -8.65 6.42 -25.74
C ALA A 354 -8.91 4.92 -25.61
N THR A 355 -8.89 4.44 -24.38
CA THR A 355 -9.19 3.07 -24.00
C THR A 355 -9.91 3.14 -22.67
N THR A 356 -11.10 3.73 -22.70
CA THR A 356 -12.30 3.38 -21.91
C THR A 356 -13.37 4.48 -22.05
N GLY A 357 -13.63 4.96 -23.28
CA GLY A 357 -14.93 5.57 -23.59
C GLY A 357 -16.02 4.49 -23.80
N GLY A 358 -15.62 3.30 -24.27
CA GLY A 358 -16.54 2.18 -24.49
C GLY A 358 -16.78 1.27 -23.27
N ALA A 359 -16.06 1.40 -22.16
CA ALA A 359 -16.19 0.43 -21.06
C ALA A 359 -17.50 0.58 -20.25
N GLU A 360 -18.06 1.79 -20.19
CA GLU A 360 -19.39 2.04 -19.62
C GLU A 360 -20.51 1.79 -20.64
N GLU A 361 -20.29 2.12 -21.92
CA GLU A 361 -21.24 1.86 -23.02
C GLU A 361 -21.39 0.36 -23.32
N ASP A 362 -20.31 -0.42 -23.27
CA ASP A 362 -20.30 -1.87 -23.52
C ASP A 362 -20.60 -2.70 -22.25
N ALA A 363 -20.81 -2.06 -21.10
CA ALA A 363 -20.99 -2.76 -19.82
C ALA A 363 -22.15 -3.78 -19.83
N PRO A 364 -23.33 -3.49 -20.45
CA PRO A 364 -24.42 -4.45 -20.57
C PRO A 364 -24.04 -5.72 -21.35
N LEU A 365 -23.52 -5.56 -22.58
CA LEU A 365 -23.02 -6.66 -23.43
C LEU A 365 -22.03 -7.55 -22.67
N TRP A 366 -21.07 -6.91 -22.02
CA TRP A 366 -20.02 -7.62 -21.31
C TRP A 366 -20.50 -8.33 -20.03
N ARG A 367 -21.56 -7.85 -19.36
CA ARG A 367 -22.22 -8.59 -18.26
C ARG A 367 -22.94 -9.83 -18.80
N ALA A 368 -23.59 -9.72 -19.96
CA ALA A 368 -24.25 -10.85 -20.61
C ALA A 368 -23.23 -11.94 -21.01
N VAL A 369 -22.09 -11.54 -21.60
CA VAL A 369 -20.98 -12.46 -21.92
C VAL A 369 -20.38 -13.10 -20.66
N ASP A 370 -20.20 -12.35 -19.57
CA ASP A 370 -19.66 -12.90 -18.31
C ASP A 370 -20.61 -13.94 -17.68
N ARG A 371 -21.93 -13.78 -17.81
CA ARG A 371 -22.97 -14.71 -17.31
C ARG A 371 -23.27 -15.88 -18.24
N GLY A 372 -22.77 -15.85 -19.47
CA GLY A 372 -23.11 -16.85 -20.49
C GLY A 372 -24.55 -16.72 -21.03
N ASP A 373 -25.15 -15.53 -20.93
CA ASP A 373 -26.53 -15.28 -21.35
C ASP A 373 -26.60 -15.01 -22.86
N LEU A 374 -26.81 -16.08 -23.64
CA LEU A 374 -26.84 -16.01 -25.11
C LEU A 374 -27.95 -15.10 -25.64
N ALA A 375 -29.11 -15.06 -24.97
CA ALA A 375 -30.25 -14.25 -25.37
C ALA A 375 -29.98 -12.76 -25.14
N ALA A 376 -29.38 -12.41 -23.99
CA ALA A 376 -28.96 -11.04 -23.73
C ALA A 376 -27.82 -10.59 -24.66
N VAL A 377 -26.86 -11.46 -25.00
CA VAL A 377 -25.81 -11.13 -25.99
C VAL A 377 -26.42 -10.89 -27.38
N ALA A 378 -27.38 -11.73 -27.81
CA ALA A 378 -28.05 -11.55 -29.10
C ALA A 378 -28.85 -10.23 -29.18
N ALA A 379 -29.52 -9.87 -28.07
CA ALA A 379 -30.27 -8.61 -27.97
C ALA A 379 -29.35 -7.38 -28.04
N GLU A 380 -28.22 -7.38 -27.31
CA GLU A 380 -27.25 -6.29 -27.31
C GLU A 380 -26.55 -6.13 -28.68
N LEU A 381 -26.35 -7.23 -29.42
CA LEU A 381 -25.77 -7.23 -30.76
C LEU A 381 -26.80 -7.04 -31.89
N ALA A 382 -28.09 -6.89 -31.55
CA ALA A 382 -29.21 -6.79 -32.48
C ALA A 382 -29.23 -7.90 -33.56
N LEU A 383 -28.94 -9.14 -33.15
CA LEU A 383 -28.92 -10.30 -34.05
C LEU A 383 -30.35 -10.83 -34.30
N PRO A 384 -30.68 -11.28 -35.53
CA PRO A 384 -32.01 -11.81 -35.87
C PRO A 384 -32.27 -13.16 -35.20
N ASP A 385 -33.51 -13.37 -34.74
CA ASP A 385 -33.93 -14.56 -34.01
C ASP A 385 -33.92 -15.84 -34.88
N GLY A 386 -33.45 -16.95 -34.30
CA GLY A 386 -33.61 -18.32 -34.82
C GLY A 386 -32.34 -19.02 -35.31
N GLU A 387 -31.45 -18.32 -36.04
CA GLU A 387 -30.16 -18.88 -36.51
C GLU A 387 -28.94 -18.36 -35.70
N SER A 388 -29.01 -17.13 -35.18
CA SER A 388 -27.88 -16.45 -34.51
C SER A 388 -27.50 -17.00 -33.13
N LEU A 389 -28.41 -17.69 -32.43
CA LEU A 389 -28.14 -18.26 -31.10
C LEU A 389 -27.24 -19.51 -31.16
N HIS A 390 -27.24 -20.23 -32.29
CA HIS A 390 -26.37 -21.39 -32.50
C HIS A 390 -24.91 -20.97 -32.60
N ASP A 391 -24.62 -19.89 -33.34
CA ASP A 391 -23.26 -19.34 -33.50
C ASP A 391 -22.70 -18.74 -32.19
N LEU A 392 -23.57 -18.25 -31.31
CA LEU A 392 -23.18 -17.69 -30.02
C LEU A 392 -22.84 -18.76 -28.96
N HIS A 393 -23.34 -19.99 -29.12
CA HIS A 393 -23.15 -21.08 -28.15
C HIS A 393 -21.66 -21.37 -27.87
N ASP A 394 -20.83 -21.36 -28.91
CA ASP A 394 -19.39 -21.62 -28.77
C ASP A 394 -18.58 -20.33 -28.59
N LEU A 395 -19.07 -19.21 -29.15
CA LEU A 395 -18.38 -17.92 -29.12
C LEU A 395 -18.45 -17.24 -27.75
N VAL A 396 -19.60 -17.27 -27.08
CA VAL A 396 -19.80 -16.59 -25.78
C VAL A 396 -18.90 -17.17 -24.69
N PRO A 397 -18.79 -18.51 -24.49
CA PRO A 397 -17.81 -19.09 -23.58
C PRO A 397 -16.37 -18.72 -23.94
N ALA A 398 -16.01 -18.67 -25.23
CA ALA A 398 -14.68 -18.27 -25.68
C ALA A 398 -14.38 -16.79 -25.38
N LEU A 399 -15.34 -15.89 -25.60
CA LEU A 399 -15.25 -14.46 -25.27
C LEU A 399 -15.21 -14.21 -23.75
N SER A 400 -16.05 -14.91 -22.99
CA SER A 400 -16.06 -14.89 -21.52
C SER A 400 -14.72 -15.36 -20.97
N GLY A 401 -14.19 -16.46 -21.51
CA GLY A 401 -12.85 -16.95 -21.18
C GLY A 401 -11.74 -15.97 -21.57
N TRP A 402 -11.82 -15.34 -22.75
CA TRP A 402 -10.87 -14.31 -23.18
C TRP A 402 -10.89 -13.09 -22.25
N ARG A 403 -12.08 -12.62 -21.87
CA ARG A 403 -12.24 -11.45 -21.00
C ARG A 403 -11.81 -11.73 -19.58
N ARG A 404 -12.11 -12.91 -19.01
CA ARG A 404 -11.55 -13.35 -17.72
C ARG A 404 -10.02 -13.31 -17.75
N ARG A 405 -9.40 -13.95 -18.75
CA ARG A 405 -7.93 -13.92 -18.94
C ARG A 405 -7.38 -12.49 -19.05
N ARG A 406 -8.08 -11.58 -19.75
CA ARG A 406 -7.66 -10.18 -19.87
C ARG A 406 -7.78 -9.40 -18.55
N LYS A 407 -8.87 -9.59 -17.79
CA LYS A 407 -9.08 -8.99 -16.47
C LYS A 407 -8.03 -9.50 -15.47
N ASP A 408 -7.80 -10.81 -15.43
CA ASP A 408 -6.79 -11.42 -14.56
C ASP A 408 -5.39 -10.93 -14.94
N SER A 409 -5.06 -10.84 -16.22
CA SER A 409 -3.77 -10.29 -16.67
C SER A 409 -3.58 -8.83 -16.27
N ALA A 410 -4.62 -7.99 -16.37
CA ALA A 410 -4.55 -6.59 -15.96
C ALA A 410 -4.39 -6.43 -14.44
N LEU A 411 -5.07 -7.28 -13.66
CA LEU A 411 -4.92 -7.32 -12.21
C LEU A 411 -3.52 -7.77 -11.81
N VAL A 412 -3.02 -8.86 -12.40
CA VAL A 412 -1.65 -9.34 -12.15
C VAL A 412 -0.62 -8.28 -12.55
N ASP A 413 -0.81 -7.57 -13.67
CA ASP A 413 0.08 -6.47 -14.07
C ASP A 413 0.17 -5.36 -13.01
N SER A 414 -0.93 -5.09 -12.30
CA SER A 414 -0.96 -4.11 -11.20
C SER A 414 -0.16 -4.54 -9.97
N TRP A 415 0.10 -5.84 -9.83
CA TRP A 415 0.89 -6.44 -8.75
C TRP A 415 2.39 -6.49 -9.03
N ARG A 416 2.83 -6.13 -10.24
CA ARG A 416 4.22 -6.25 -10.68
C ARG A 416 5.04 -5.01 -10.32
N TYR A 417 6.14 -5.22 -9.61
CA TYR A 417 7.10 -4.18 -9.25
C TYR A 417 8.54 -4.67 -9.47
N ARG A 418 9.48 -3.74 -9.52
CA ARG A 418 10.91 -4.03 -9.53
C ARG A 418 11.69 -2.99 -8.75
N VAL A 419 12.86 -3.39 -8.28
CA VAL A 419 13.86 -2.44 -7.77
C VAL A 419 14.52 -1.73 -8.95
N SER A 420 14.65 -0.42 -8.81
CA SER A 420 15.36 0.48 -9.72
C SER A 420 16.33 1.36 -8.93
N TRP A 421 17.40 1.80 -9.58
CA TRP A 421 18.38 2.71 -9.00
C TRP A 421 18.33 4.03 -9.76
N THR A 422 17.96 5.10 -9.07
CA THR A 422 17.76 6.42 -9.67
C THR A 422 18.98 7.29 -9.36
N PRO A 423 19.60 7.94 -10.35
CA PRO A 423 20.72 8.85 -10.11
C PRO A 423 20.23 10.08 -9.33
N VAL A 424 21.01 10.53 -8.36
CA VAL A 424 20.74 11.75 -7.59
C VAL A 424 21.86 12.77 -7.79
N THR A 425 21.47 14.03 -7.93
CA THR A 425 22.41 15.14 -7.99
C THR A 425 22.74 15.56 -6.56
N ALA A 426 23.82 15.02 -6.00
CA ALA A 426 24.32 15.43 -4.69
C ALA A 426 25.48 16.43 -4.84
N PRO A 427 25.58 17.48 -4.01
CA PRO A 427 26.74 18.34 -3.99
C PRO A 427 27.94 17.54 -3.46
N VAL A 428 28.92 17.28 -4.34
CA VAL A 428 30.13 16.48 -4.05
C VAL A 428 31.04 17.14 -2.99
N LEU A 429 30.74 18.39 -2.61
CA LEU A 429 31.50 19.20 -1.63
C LEU A 429 30.91 19.17 -0.21
N ALA A 430 29.98 18.26 0.11
CA ALA A 430 29.49 18.12 1.46
C ALA A 430 30.63 17.73 2.43
N ALA A 431 30.84 18.54 3.47
CA ALA A 431 31.77 18.22 4.55
C ALA A 431 31.01 17.48 5.65
N LEU A 432 31.58 16.38 6.14
CA LEU A 432 31.07 15.72 7.34
C LEU A 432 31.48 16.55 8.56
N THR A 433 30.58 16.66 9.52
CA THR A 433 30.81 17.31 10.81
C THR A 433 30.73 16.29 11.93
N GLY A 434 31.29 16.64 13.09
CA GLY A 434 31.27 15.79 14.28
C GLY A 434 32.22 14.60 14.23
N ASP A 435 32.08 13.74 15.23
CA ASP A 435 32.98 12.62 15.51
C ASP A 435 32.39 11.31 14.96
N TRP A 436 33.17 10.60 14.15
CA TRP A 436 32.74 9.37 13.48
C TRP A 436 33.59 8.18 13.92
N LEU A 437 32.92 7.07 14.20
CA LEU A 437 33.56 5.80 14.52
C LEU A 437 33.70 4.96 13.24
N LEU A 438 34.92 4.56 12.89
CA LEU A 438 35.19 3.61 11.80
C LEU A 438 35.32 2.18 12.36
N VAL A 439 34.53 1.24 11.85
CA VAL A 439 34.58 -0.17 12.24
C VAL A 439 35.12 -1.01 11.08
N THR A 440 36.21 -1.75 11.30
CA THR A 440 36.83 -2.60 10.28
C THR A 440 37.63 -3.75 10.89
N ALA A 441 37.47 -4.97 10.38
CA ALA A 441 38.28 -6.12 10.78
C ALA A 441 39.72 -6.07 10.25
N ASP A 442 40.00 -5.23 9.24
CA ASP A 442 41.32 -5.03 8.65
C ASP A 442 41.68 -3.54 8.70
N PRO A 443 42.41 -3.07 9.73
CA PRO A 443 42.76 -1.66 9.91
C PRO A 443 43.73 -1.14 8.83
N ASP A 444 44.59 -2.00 8.28
CA ASP A 444 45.64 -1.64 7.33
C ASP A 444 45.24 -1.90 5.88
N GLY A 445 44.12 -2.61 5.68
CA GLY A 445 43.49 -2.87 4.41
C GLY A 445 43.21 -1.62 3.57
N GLU A 446 43.16 -1.82 2.25
CA GLU A 446 42.88 -0.77 1.27
C GLU A 446 41.60 0.00 1.58
N ALA A 447 40.50 -0.71 1.88
CA ALA A 447 39.20 -0.11 2.17
C ALA A 447 39.22 0.75 3.45
N ALA A 448 39.94 0.32 4.49
CA ALA A 448 40.07 1.08 5.73
C ALA A 448 40.92 2.34 5.54
N ARG A 449 42.04 2.23 4.80
CA ARG A 449 42.85 3.40 4.41
C ARG A 449 42.03 4.40 3.59
N TRP A 450 41.32 3.91 2.58
CA TRP A 450 40.45 4.74 1.74
C TRP A 450 39.33 5.40 2.56
N ALA A 451 38.64 4.66 3.45
CA ALA A 451 37.58 5.21 4.28
C ALA A 451 38.10 6.30 5.24
N ARG A 452 39.28 6.12 5.84
CA ARG A 452 39.92 7.16 6.65
C ARG A 452 40.22 8.41 5.82
N THR A 453 40.73 8.26 4.61
CA THR A 453 40.94 9.40 3.70
C THR A 453 39.62 10.05 3.28
N ALA A 454 38.59 9.25 3.04
CA ALA A 454 37.28 9.74 2.60
C ALA A 454 36.57 10.55 3.70
N LEU A 455 36.62 10.07 4.94
CA LEU A 455 36.00 10.71 6.10
C LEU A 455 36.89 11.81 6.70
N GLY A 456 38.20 11.77 6.46
CA GLY A 456 39.15 12.80 6.87
C GLY A 456 39.26 12.93 8.40
N ALA A 457 39.33 14.18 8.88
CA ALA A 457 39.46 14.50 10.30
C ALA A 457 38.24 14.11 11.15
N SER A 458 37.12 13.71 10.53
CA SER A 458 35.93 13.26 11.24
C SER A 458 36.10 11.89 11.90
N VAL A 459 37.05 11.06 11.46
CA VAL A 459 37.32 9.76 12.13
C VAL A 459 38.16 10.00 13.38
N THR A 460 37.55 9.87 14.55
CA THR A 460 38.23 10.14 15.83
C THR A 460 38.53 8.87 16.64
N ALA A 461 37.92 7.74 16.30
CA ALA A 461 38.34 6.42 16.78
C ALA A 461 38.08 5.30 15.78
N GLN A 462 38.67 4.13 16.06
CA GLN A 462 38.52 2.92 15.25
C GLN A 462 38.24 1.71 16.13
N LEU A 463 37.34 0.84 15.67
CA LEU A 463 37.02 -0.45 16.30
C LEU A 463 37.40 -1.59 15.34
N THR A 464 38.17 -2.56 15.84
CA THR A 464 38.69 -3.67 15.02
C THR A 464 37.91 -4.98 15.14
N SER A 465 37.07 -5.10 16.16
CA SER A 465 36.18 -6.24 16.38
C SER A 465 34.92 -5.79 17.10
N PRO A 466 33.73 -6.31 16.75
CA PRO A 466 32.49 -6.01 17.49
C PRO A 466 32.53 -6.49 18.95
N ASP A 467 33.38 -7.47 19.28
CA ASP A 467 33.54 -7.99 20.65
C ASP A 467 34.53 -7.17 21.50
N GLY A 468 35.19 -6.18 20.88
CA GLY A 468 36.14 -5.30 21.56
C GLY A 468 35.44 -4.18 22.35
N PRO A 469 36.12 -3.56 23.32
CA PRO A 469 35.58 -2.40 24.02
C PRO A 469 35.34 -1.25 23.04
N ILE A 470 34.09 -0.79 22.94
CA ILE A 470 33.74 0.34 22.07
C ILE A 470 34.34 1.62 22.65
N PRO A 471 35.11 2.41 21.87
CA PRO A 471 35.64 3.69 22.34
C PRO A 471 34.52 4.64 22.79
N ALA A 472 34.69 5.25 23.96
CA ALA A 472 33.75 6.25 24.46
C ALA A 472 33.85 7.54 23.65
N GLY A 473 32.71 8.12 23.27
CA GLY A 473 32.67 9.40 22.57
C GLY A 473 31.25 9.79 22.14
N PRO A 474 30.97 11.09 21.94
CA PRO A 474 29.72 11.55 21.35
C PRO A 474 29.73 11.31 19.84
N TRP A 475 29.47 10.07 19.42
CA TRP A 475 29.48 9.68 18.01
C TRP A 475 28.35 10.37 17.25
N THR A 476 28.71 11.07 16.17
CA THR A 476 27.78 11.63 15.18
C THR A 476 27.30 10.56 14.20
N GLY A 477 28.13 9.55 13.95
CA GLY A 477 27.77 8.40 13.13
C GLY A 477 28.80 7.28 13.20
N VAL A 478 28.40 6.09 12.81
CA VAL A 478 29.26 4.90 12.75
C VAL A 478 29.34 4.42 11.31
N VAL A 479 30.55 4.22 10.79
CA VAL A 479 30.80 3.70 9.44
C VAL A 479 31.42 2.32 9.57
N SER A 480 30.72 1.29 9.09
CA SER A 480 31.15 -0.10 9.20
C SER A 480 31.53 -0.71 7.86
N LEU A 481 32.78 -1.15 7.77
CA LEU A 481 33.33 -1.89 6.62
C LEU A 481 33.18 -3.41 6.78
N LEU A 482 32.55 -3.89 7.86
CA LEU A 482 32.37 -5.31 8.12
C LEU A 482 31.61 -6.02 6.99
N GLY A 483 30.64 -5.33 6.37
CA GLY A 483 29.87 -5.84 5.24
C GLY A 483 30.67 -6.19 3.99
N LEU A 484 31.95 -5.80 3.90
CA LEU A 484 32.86 -6.21 2.82
C LEU A 484 33.34 -7.67 2.96
N ALA A 485 33.25 -8.25 4.15
CA ALA A 485 33.70 -9.62 4.42
C ALA A 485 32.64 -10.66 3.98
N ASP A 486 32.76 -11.13 2.74
CA ASP A 486 31.83 -12.09 2.14
C ASP A 486 32.20 -13.57 2.37
N ARG A 487 33.24 -13.83 3.17
CA ARG A 487 33.68 -15.19 3.49
C ARG A 487 32.65 -15.89 4.39
N PRO A 488 32.41 -17.21 4.22
CA PRO A 488 31.54 -17.97 5.13
C PRO A 488 32.02 -17.89 6.58
N HIS A 489 31.09 -17.81 7.53
CA HIS A 489 31.41 -17.96 8.96
C HIS A 489 31.91 -19.40 9.24
N PRO A 490 32.96 -19.59 10.07
CA PRO A 490 33.51 -20.92 10.35
C PRO A 490 32.49 -21.94 10.87
N ASP A 491 31.66 -21.53 11.83
CA ASP A 491 30.68 -22.42 12.48
C ASP A 491 29.32 -22.45 11.76
N HIS A 492 29.01 -21.42 10.97
CA HIS A 492 27.71 -21.24 10.31
C HIS A 492 27.89 -20.76 8.86
N PRO A 493 28.37 -21.60 7.93
CA PRO A 493 28.83 -21.18 6.60
C PRO A 493 27.77 -20.54 5.67
N VAL A 494 26.49 -20.60 6.03
CA VAL A 494 25.43 -19.91 5.31
C VAL A 494 25.48 -18.39 5.54
N VAL A 495 25.93 -17.96 6.71
CA VAL A 495 26.06 -16.56 7.11
C VAL A 495 27.49 -16.08 6.79
N PRO A 496 27.66 -15.02 5.98
CA PRO A 496 28.95 -14.35 5.80
C PRO A 496 29.41 -13.71 7.11
N VAL A 497 30.71 -13.72 7.35
CA VAL A 497 31.30 -13.10 8.56
C VAL A 497 30.88 -11.64 8.69
N GLY A 498 30.85 -10.88 7.59
CA GLY A 498 30.42 -9.48 7.64
C GLY A 498 28.99 -9.26 8.14
N VAL A 499 28.08 -10.21 7.87
CA VAL A 499 26.70 -10.17 8.35
C VAL A 499 26.65 -10.50 9.84
N ALA A 500 27.34 -11.56 10.26
CA ALA A 500 27.44 -11.95 11.67
C ALA A 500 28.03 -10.82 12.53
N ASP A 501 29.16 -10.24 12.08
CA ASP A 501 29.84 -9.16 12.80
C ASP A 501 28.99 -7.89 12.85
N THR A 502 28.13 -7.64 11.85
CA THR A 502 27.21 -6.49 11.89
C THR A 502 26.06 -6.70 12.90
N VAL A 503 25.54 -7.91 13.05
CA VAL A 503 24.55 -8.22 14.11
C VAL A 503 25.18 -8.06 15.50
N ALA A 504 26.42 -8.54 15.67
CA ALA A 504 27.18 -8.33 16.90
C ALA A 504 27.43 -6.83 17.17
N LEU A 505 27.82 -6.06 16.14
CA LEU A 505 28.03 -4.62 16.26
C LEU A 505 26.75 -3.87 16.67
N LEU A 506 25.60 -4.20 16.07
CA LEU A 506 24.31 -3.60 16.44
C LEU A 506 23.98 -3.84 17.93
N SER A 507 24.25 -5.06 18.41
CA SER A 507 24.05 -5.41 19.82
C SER A 507 25.01 -4.65 20.73
N ALA A 508 26.29 -4.61 20.38
CA ALA A 508 27.32 -3.94 21.16
C ALA A 508 27.11 -2.42 21.25
N LEU A 509 26.75 -1.75 20.15
CA LEU A 509 26.44 -0.31 20.15
C LEU A 509 25.28 0.01 21.10
N ARG A 510 24.22 -0.82 21.07
CA ARG A 510 23.08 -0.67 21.97
C ARG A 510 23.47 -0.88 23.44
N GLU A 511 24.23 -1.92 23.74
CA GLU A 511 24.70 -2.19 25.11
C GLU A 511 25.59 -1.07 25.66
N ALA A 512 26.33 -0.40 24.78
CA ALA A 512 27.12 0.79 25.10
C ALA A 512 26.28 2.09 25.18
N GLY A 513 24.98 2.06 24.89
CA GLY A 513 24.10 3.23 24.86
C GLY A 513 24.45 4.23 23.75
N ILE A 514 24.95 3.74 22.62
CA ILE A 514 25.36 4.56 21.47
C ILE A 514 24.22 4.58 20.44
N ASP A 515 23.52 5.71 20.38
CA ASP A 515 22.40 5.93 19.44
C ASP A 515 22.83 6.50 18.08
N ALA A 516 24.14 6.60 17.83
CA ALA A 516 24.67 7.16 16.60
C ALA A 516 24.31 6.29 15.37
N PRO A 517 23.89 6.90 14.24
CA PRO A 517 23.44 6.15 13.08
C PRO A 517 24.55 5.29 12.46
N LEU A 518 24.31 3.99 12.38
CA LEU A 518 25.19 3.01 11.75
C LEU A 518 24.98 2.94 10.22
N TRP A 519 26.07 3.09 9.48
CA TRP A 519 26.15 2.91 8.03
C TRP A 519 26.94 1.65 7.67
N GLY A 520 26.28 0.69 7.02
CA GLY A 520 26.91 -0.55 6.55
C GLY A 520 27.39 -0.42 5.10
N LEU A 521 28.67 -0.70 4.85
CA LEU A 521 29.24 -0.71 3.51
C LEU A 521 29.39 -2.10 2.93
N THR A 522 29.03 -2.21 1.65
CA THR A 522 29.17 -3.40 0.81
C THR A 522 29.85 -3.02 -0.51
N ARG A 523 30.21 -4.01 -1.34
CA ARG A 523 30.81 -3.80 -2.66
C ARG A 523 30.37 -4.90 -3.62
N GLY A 524 29.51 -4.55 -4.57
CA GLY A 524 28.97 -5.49 -5.56
C GLY A 524 27.79 -6.31 -5.05
N ALA A 525 27.17 -5.90 -3.95
CA ALA A 525 25.95 -6.51 -3.40
C ALA A 525 24.71 -6.15 -4.22
N VAL A 526 24.73 -5.01 -4.91
CA VAL A 526 23.62 -4.50 -5.72
C VAL A 526 24.08 -4.15 -7.14
N GLY A 527 23.15 -4.21 -8.10
CA GLY A 527 23.37 -3.77 -9.48
C GLY A 527 22.46 -2.59 -9.82
N THR A 528 23.04 -1.51 -10.35
CA THR A 528 22.30 -0.28 -10.71
C THR A 528 21.73 -0.30 -12.13
N GLY A 529 22.11 -1.28 -12.97
CA GLY A 529 21.59 -1.39 -14.33
C GLY A 529 22.25 -2.48 -15.16
N ARG A 530 22.14 -2.40 -16.49
CA ARG A 530 22.71 -3.43 -17.38
C ARG A 530 24.24 -3.48 -17.39
N SER A 531 24.87 -2.32 -17.24
CA SER A 531 26.34 -2.16 -17.22
C SER A 531 26.96 -2.38 -15.84
N ASP A 532 26.13 -2.51 -14.80
CA ASP A 532 26.55 -2.65 -13.41
C ASP A 532 25.72 -3.75 -12.75
N GLN A 533 26.31 -4.92 -12.64
CA GLN A 533 25.65 -6.16 -12.23
C GLN A 533 26.23 -6.66 -10.91
N VAL A 534 25.40 -7.36 -10.14
CA VAL A 534 25.76 -7.99 -8.86
C VAL A 534 26.93 -8.95 -9.04
N ARG A 535 27.89 -8.92 -8.10
CA ARG A 535 29.08 -9.79 -8.08
C ARG A 535 29.32 -10.48 -6.75
N ALA A 536 28.76 -9.96 -5.66
CA ALA A 536 28.93 -10.48 -4.30
C ALA A 536 27.55 -10.76 -3.68
N PRO A 537 26.87 -11.85 -4.09
CA PRO A 537 25.52 -12.13 -3.62
C PRO A 537 25.45 -12.38 -2.11
N GLY A 538 26.53 -12.86 -1.46
CA GLY A 538 26.55 -13.05 -0.01
C GLY A 538 26.43 -11.72 0.75
N GLN A 539 27.05 -10.64 0.25
CA GLN A 539 26.91 -9.31 0.84
C GLN A 539 25.49 -8.73 0.74
N ALA A 540 24.65 -9.20 -0.20
CA ALA A 540 23.25 -8.78 -0.30
C ALA A 540 22.41 -9.21 0.91
N GLN A 541 22.87 -10.21 1.69
CA GLN A 541 22.22 -10.60 2.94
C GLN A 541 22.18 -9.43 3.94
N LEU A 542 23.25 -8.63 4.01
CA LEU A 542 23.29 -7.43 4.83
C LEU A 542 22.24 -6.39 4.40
N TRP A 543 21.87 -6.36 3.12
CA TRP A 543 20.84 -5.45 2.64
C TRP A 543 19.44 -5.85 3.10
N GLY A 544 19.12 -7.14 3.05
CA GLY A 544 17.87 -7.65 3.62
C GLY A 544 17.79 -7.37 5.12
N LEU A 545 18.87 -7.68 5.86
CA LEU A 545 18.96 -7.46 7.30
C LEU A 545 18.87 -5.97 7.66
N GLY A 546 19.63 -5.12 6.96
CA GLY A 546 19.71 -3.68 7.24
C GLY A 546 18.39 -2.93 7.04
N ARG A 547 17.54 -3.36 6.10
CA ARG A 547 16.18 -2.81 5.97
C ARG A 547 15.34 -3.09 7.21
N VAL A 548 15.50 -4.27 7.81
CA VAL A 548 14.83 -4.63 9.07
C VAL A 548 15.46 -3.90 10.26
N ALA A 549 16.78 -3.74 10.30
CA ALA A 549 17.46 -2.93 11.33
C ALA A 549 16.92 -1.49 11.35
N GLY A 550 16.72 -0.89 10.18
CA GLY A 550 16.10 0.43 10.07
C GLY A 550 14.62 0.47 10.50
N LEU A 551 13.88 -0.64 10.42
CA LEU A 551 12.51 -0.74 10.95
C LEU A 551 12.48 -0.86 12.47
N GLU A 552 13.37 -1.66 13.03
CA GLU A 552 13.40 -1.93 14.48
C GLU A 552 14.05 -0.79 15.26
N ASN A 553 15.08 -0.14 14.71
CA ASN A 553 15.86 0.90 15.37
C ASN A 553 16.09 2.11 14.44
N PRO A 554 15.04 2.90 14.12
CA PRO A 554 15.11 3.94 13.10
C PRO A 554 16.07 5.10 13.42
N ALA A 555 16.34 5.37 14.70
CA ALA A 555 17.28 6.41 15.14
C ALA A 555 18.75 5.96 15.02
N ALA A 556 19.05 4.72 15.41
CA ALA A 556 20.40 4.16 15.43
C ALA A 556 20.86 3.58 14.08
N TRP A 557 19.99 3.55 13.06
CA TRP A 557 20.33 3.06 11.73
C TRP A 557 20.47 4.21 10.72
N GLY A 558 21.67 4.38 10.19
CA GLY A 558 21.97 5.34 9.12
C GLY A 558 21.49 4.82 7.77
N GLY A 559 22.03 3.68 7.33
CA GLY A 559 21.71 3.10 6.04
C GLY A 559 22.76 2.16 5.48
N LEU A 560 22.65 1.88 4.19
CA LEU A 560 23.49 0.96 3.42
C LEU A 560 24.08 1.68 2.22
N VAL A 561 25.36 1.37 1.94
CA VAL A 561 26.10 1.96 0.83
C VAL A 561 26.84 0.85 0.08
N ASP A 562 26.56 0.69 -1.22
CA ASP A 562 27.34 -0.20 -2.09
C ASP A 562 28.43 0.58 -2.82
N LEU A 563 29.68 0.21 -2.58
CA LEU A 563 30.87 0.83 -3.12
C LEU A 563 31.14 0.42 -4.58
N PRO A 564 31.82 1.28 -5.37
CA PRO A 564 32.33 0.90 -6.68
C PRO A 564 33.47 -0.13 -6.56
N ALA A 565 33.83 -0.75 -7.69
CA ALA A 565 34.96 -1.67 -7.76
C ALA A 565 36.30 -0.98 -7.44
N GLU A 566 36.48 0.26 -7.93
CA GLU A 566 37.68 1.08 -7.72
C GLU A 566 37.38 2.16 -6.68
N LEU A 567 38.23 2.26 -5.65
CA LEU A 567 38.07 3.19 -4.53
C LEU A 567 38.95 4.44 -4.74
N ASP A 568 38.45 5.39 -5.52
CA ASP A 568 39.13 6.64 -5.86
C ASP A 568 38.64 7.86 -5.04
N ASP A 569 39.24 9.03 -5.27
CA ASP A 569 38.88 10.29 -4.61
C ASP A 569 37.44 10.74 -4.94
N ARG A 570 36.94 10.37 -6.14
CA ARG A 570 35.58 10.67 -6.54
C ARG A 570 34.59 9.84 -5.72
N ALA A 571 34.83 8.54 -5.57
CA ALA A 571 34.07 7.66 -4.70
C ALA A 571 34.08 8.17 -3.25
N ALA A 572 35.22 8.67 -2.77
CA ALA A 572 35.32 9.28 -1.44
C ALA A 572 34.41 10.51 -1.30
N GLY A 573 34.35 11.37 -2.31
CA GLY A 573 33.42 12.50 -2.36
C GLY A 573 31.94 12.07 -2.38
N LEU A 574 31.62 11.02 -3.13
CA LEU A 574 30.25 10.47 -3.16
C LEU A 574 29.86 9.83 -1.83
N LEU A 575 30.80 9.19 -1.13
CA LEU A 575 30.55 8.63 0.21
C LEU A 575 30.22 9.73 1.21
N ARG A 576 31.02 10.81 1.26
CA ARG A 576 30.72 11.96 2.11
C ARG A 576 29.36 12.56 1.78
N ALA A 577 29.03 12.69 0.49
CA ALA A 577 27.74 13.22 0.07
C ALA A 577 26.57 12.31 0.48
N ALA A 578 26.75 10.98 0.47
CA ALA A 578 25.73 10.03 0.94
C ALA A 578 25.55 10.08 2.46
N LEU A 579 26.65 10.14 3.22
CA LEU A 579 26.62 10.20 4.69
C LEU A 579 26.13 11.54 5.24
N ALA A 580 26.35 12.63 4.49
CA ALA A 580 25.87 13.97 4.82
C ALA A 580 24.46 14.25 4.30
N ALA A 581 23.93 13.41 3.41
CA ALA A 581 22.54 13.52 2.99
C ALA A 581 21.64 13.23 4.20
N GLY A 582 20.60 14.04 4.38
CA GLY A 582 19.71 13.96 5.55
C GLY A 582 19.00 12.61 5.69
N GLU A 583 18.16 12.50 6.72
CA GLU A 583 17.61 11.23 7.19
C GLU A 583 16.66 10.48 6.23
N ASP A 584 16.26 11.08 5.11
CA ASP A 584 15.23 10.54 4.23
C ASP A 584 15.69 9.35 3.37
N GLU A 585 16.97 9.25 3.05
CA GLU A 585 17.51 8.24 2.14
C GLU A 585 18.50 7.33 2.88
N GLN A 586 18.31 6.01 2.76
CA GLN A 586 19.07 5.01 3.54
C GLN A 586 19.74 3.93 2.68
N GLU A 587 19.60 4.00 1.36
CA GLU A 587 20.04 2.93 0.46
C GLU A 587 20.71 3.51 -0.79
N TYR A 588 22.05 3.52 -0.78
CA TYR A 588 22.86 4.15 -1.80
C TYR A 588 23.75 3.18 -2.58
N ALA A 589 23.99 3.48 -3.84
CA ALA A 589 25.04 2.85 -4.64
C ALA A 589 25.94 3.93 -5.24
N LEU A 590 27.24 3.81 -5.01
CA LEU A 590 28.26 4.73 -5.51
C LEU A 590 28.85 4.12 -6.77
N ARG A 591 28.82 4.86 -7.87
CA ARG A 591 29.37 4.43 -9.15
C ARG A 591 30.18 5.56 -9.78
N PRO A 592 31.08 5.27 -10.74
CA PRO A 592 31.81 6.32 -11.47
C PRO A 592 30.87 7.38 -12.07
N ALA A 593 29.69 6.95 -12.55
CA ALA A 593 28.67 7.84 -13.10
C ALA A 593 28.04 8.79 -12.07
N GLY A 594 28.03 8.44 -10.78
CA GLY A 594 27.46 9.26 -9.71
C GLY A 594 26.88 8.45 -8.56
N LEU A 595 26.12 9.15 -7.71
CA LEU A 595 25.39 8.57 -6.60
C LEU A 595 24.00 8.12 -7.07
N TYR A 596 23.60 6.92 -6.67
CA TYR A 596 22.29 6.35 -6.97
C TYR A 596 21.56 6.02 -5.66
N VAL A 597 20.24 6.18 -5.69
CA VAL A 597 19.35 5.80 -4.59
C VAL A 597 18.39 4.72 -5.05
N ARG A 598 18.09 3.80 -4.15
CA ARG A 598 17.19 2.68 -4.45
C ARG A 598 15.73 3.14 -4.50
N ARG A 599 14.94 2.60 -5.41
CA ARG A 599 13.48 2.81 -5.53
C ARG A 599 12.78 1.50 -5.87
N LEU A 600 11.59 1.31 -5.32
CA LEU A 600 10.62 0.36 -5.85
C LEU A 600 9.82 1.05 -6.96
N VAL A 601 9.61 0.42 -8.11
CA VAL A 601 8.83 1.00 -9.21
C VAL A 601 7.88 -0.04 -9.78
N ARG A 602 6.73 0.38 -10.31
CA ARG A 602 5.81 -0.51 -11.03
C ARG A 602 6.49 -1.08 -12.28
N ALA A 603 6.18 -2.34 -12.59
CA ALA A 603 6.73 -3.08 -13.73
C ALA A 603 5.62 -3.83 -14.51
N PRO A 604 4.57 -3.12 -14.99
CA PRO A 604 3.53 -3.76 -15.79
C PRO A 604 4.11 -4.25 -17.12
N LEU A 605 3.48 -5.29 -17.71
CA LEU A 605 3.84 -5.73 -19.05
C LEU A 605 3.22 -4.82 -20.12
N ASP A 606 2.08 -4.18 -19.84
CA ASP A 606 1.41 -3.21 -20.73
C ASP A 606 1.18 -3.76 -22.16
N GLY A 607 0.90 -5.06 -22.27
CA GLY A 607 0.71 -5.73 -23.56
C GLY A 607 1.99 -6.01 -24.35
N THR A 608 3.16 -5.86 -23.73
CA THR A 608 4.45 -6.29 -24.30
C THR A 608 4.36 -7.77 -24.66
N ALA A 609 4.78 -8.14 -25.88
CA ALA A 609 4.77 -9.54 -26.29
C ALA A 609 5.78 -10.35 -25.47
N ALA A 610 5.38 -11.58 -25.10
CA ALA A 610 6.27 -12.54 -24.46
C ALA A 610 7.49 -12.84 -25.35
N ARG A 611 8.65 -13.05 -24.72
CA ARG A 611 9.88 -13.42 -25.46
C ARG A 611 9.84 -14.87 -25.92
N ARG A 612 9.18 -15.71 -25.12
CA ARG A 612 8.98 -17.14 -25.34
C ARG A 612 7.67 -17.55 -24.69
N SER A 613 7.16 -18.73 -25.05
CA SER A 613 6.14 -19.41 -24.26
C SER A 613 6.83 -20.55 -23.52
N TRP A 614 7.20 -20.31 -22.27
CA TRP A 614 7.93 -21.28 -21.48
C TRP A 614 7.02 -22.44 -21.06
N ARG A 615 7.50 -23.66 -21.22
CA ARG A 615 6.90 -24.90 -20.73
C ARG A 615 8.02 -25.80 -20.21
N PRO A 616 7.74 -26.64 -19.20
CA PRO A 616 8.70 -27.67 -18.81
C PRO A 616 8.97 -28.62 -19.99
N ARG A 617 10.20 -29.08 -20.13
CA ARG A 617 10.57 -30.05 -21.16
C ARG A 617 9.86 -31.39 -20.88
N PRO A 618 9.14 -31.98 -21.84
CA PRO A 618 8.50 -33.29 -21.66
C PRO A 618 9.50 -34.43 -21.43
N ASP A 619 10.74 -34.26 -21.91
CA ASP A 619 11.89 -35.16 -21.73
C ASP A 619 12.85 -34.69 -20.63
N GLY A 620 12.42 -33.78 -19.76
CA GLY A 620 13.25 -33.23 -18.69
C GLY A 620 12.66 -33.42 -17.30
N THR A 621 13.54 -33.28 -16.30
CA THR A 621 13.17 -33.24 -14.88
C THR A 621 13.07 -31.80 -14.38
N VAL A 622 11.99 -31.50 -13.65
CA VAL A 622 11.87 -30.28 -12.84
C VAL A 622 12.11 -30.63 -11.36
N VAL A 623 13.13 -30.03 -10.75
CA VAL A 623 13.43 -30.18 -9.32
C VAL A 623 12.64 -29.15 -8.53
N VAL A 624 11.76 -29.58 -7.63
CA VAL A 624 10.97 -28.70 -6.76
C VAL A 624 11.39 -28.93 -5.31
N THR A 625 12.16 -27.99 -4.75
CA THR A 625 12.58 -28.08 -3.34
C THR A 625 11.52 -27.50 -2.42
N GLY A 626 11.34 -28.08 -1.24
CA GLY A 626 10.13 -27.84 -0.44
C GLY A 626 8.89 -28.43 -1.12
N GLY A 627 9.08 -29.43 -1.99
CA GLY A 627 8.08 -29.91 -2.94
C GLY A 627 6.85 -30.56 -2.31
N THR A 628 6.94 -31.00 -1.05
CA THR A 628 5.82 -31.54 -0.28
C THR A 628 5.17 -30.48 0.65
N GLY A 629 5.69 -29.25 0.67
CA GLY A 629 5.06 -28.14 1.40
C GLY A 629 3.95 -27.46 0.58
N ALA A 630 3.15 -26.60 1.22
CA ALA A 630 1.97 -25.98 0.58
C ALA A 630 2.26 -25.29 -0.77
N LEU A 631 3.32 -24.47 -0.84
CA LEU A 631 3.73 -23.80 -2.08
C LEU A 631 4.34 -24.78 -3.11
N GLY A 632 5.23 -25.67 -2.66
CA GLY A 632 5.87 -26.66 -3.52
C GLY A 632 4.87 -27.60 -4.19
N ALA A 633 3.86 -28.06 -3.45
CA ALA A 633 2.80 -28.92 -3.95
C ALA A 633 1.95 -28.21 -5.02
N ARG A 634 1.64 -26.92 -4.83
CA ARG A 634 0.91 -26.12 -5.83
C ARG A 634 1.73 -25.92 -7.10
N VAL A 635 3.02 -25.60 -6.96
CA VAL A 635 3.95 -25.49 -8.09
C VAL A 635 4.05 -26.82 -8.85
N ALA A 636 4.14 -27.94 -8.13
CA ALA A 636 4.21 -29.27 -8.74
C ALA A 636 2.94 -29.58 -9.57
N ARG A 637 1.75 -29.25 -9.05
CA ARG A 637 0.48 -29.40 -9.80
C ARG A 637 0.47 -28.56 -11.06
N TRP A 638 0.89 -27.30 -10.97
CA TRP A 638 0.98 -26.42 -12.15
C TRP A 638 1.95 -26.96 -13.20
N LEU A 639 3.13 -27.45 -12.78
CA LEU A 639 4.12 -28.05 -13.68
C LEU A 639 3.60 -29.33 -14.36
N ALA A 640 2.88 -30.19 -13.63
CA ALA A 640 2.26 -31.39 -14.21
C ALA A 640 1.21 -31.02 -15.27
N HIS A 641 0.32 -30.06 -14.98
CA HIS A 641 -0.63 -29.53 -15.96
C HIS A 641 0.05 -28.88 -17.17
N ALA A 642 1.23 -28.29 -16.98
CA ALA A 642 2.03 -27.70 -18.05
C ALA A 642 2.80 -28.74 -18.90
N GLY A 643 2.71 -30.04 -18.56
CA GLY A 643 3.28 -31.14 -19.32
C GLY A 643 4.70 -31.57 -18.87
N ALA A 644 5.05 -31.38 -17.61
CA ALA A 644 6.33 -31.87 -17.08
C ALA A 644 6.42 -33.40 -17.16
N GLY A 645 7.48 -33.91 -17.80
CA GLY A 645 7.70 -35.36 -17.93
C GLY A 645 8.08 -36.04 -16.61
N HIS A 646 8.99 -35.43 -15.85
CA HIS A 646 9.41 -35.91 -14.54
C HIS A 646 9.51 -34.77 -13.51
N LEU A 647 9.05 -35.03 -12.29
CA LEU A 647 9.15 -34.14 -11.14
C LEU A 647 9.96 -34.80 -10.03
N LEU A 648 11.04 -34.13 -9.60
CA LEU A 648 11.77 -34.49 -8.38
C LEU A 648 11.33 -33.56 -7.25
N LEU A 649 10.55 -34.07 -6.30
CA LEU A 649 10.10 -33.32 -5.13
C LEU A 649 11.06 -33.60 -3.97
N THR A 650 11.72 -32.56 -3.45
CA THR A 650 12.62 -32.70 -2.30
C THR A 650 12.08 -31.98 -1.07
N SER A 651 12.16 -32.63 0.08
CA SER A 651 11.88 -32.04 1.39
C SER A 651 12.53 -32.89 2.49
N ARG A 652 12.73 -32.35 3.69
CA ARG A 652 13.31 -33.14 4.81
C ARG A 652 12.47 -34.37 5.15
N SER A 653 11.15 -34.21 5.14
CA SER A 653 10.22 -35.30 5.46
C SER A 653 10.01 -36.28 4.30
N GLY A 654 10.30 -35.89 3.06
CA GLY A 654 10.09 -36.72 1.87
C GLY A 654 8.66 -37.29 1.81
N MET A 655 8.55 -38.60 1.59
CA MET A 655 7.27 -39.33 1.59
C MET A 655 6.56 -39.37 2.95
N ALA A 656 7.25 -39.07 4.06
CA ALA A 656 6.64 -38.99 5.39
C ALA A 656 5.93 -37.65 5.65
N ALA A 657 5.90 -36.73 4.68
CA ALA A 657 5.13 -35.49 4.80
C ALA A 657 3.62 -35.77 4.68
N ASP A 658 2.82 -35.06 5.47
CA ASP A 658 1.35 -35.15 5.40
C ASP A 658 0.84 -34.81 3.98
N GLY A 659 0.01 -35.70 3.42
CA GLY A 659 -0.56 -35.55 2.09
C GLY A 659 0.42 -35.82 0.92
N ALA A 660 1.63 -36.33 1.17
CA ALA A 660 2.59 -36.63 0.10
C ALA A 660 2.10 -37.74 -0.84
N ASP A 661 1.48 -38.81 -0.31
CA ASP A 661 0.93 -39.90 -1.12
C ASP A 661 -0.16 -39.42 -2.08
N ASP A 662 -1.10 -38.62 -1.58
CA ASP A 662 -2.19 -38.04 -2.38
C ASP A 662 -1.66 -37.13 -3.48
N LEU A 663 -0.68 -36.27 -3.14
CA LEU A 663 -0.02 -35.40 -4.12
C LEU A 663 0.68 -36.22 -5.21
N VAL A 664 1.42 -37.27 -4.86
CA VAL A 664 2.09 -38.13 -5.84
C VAL A 664 1.09 -38.83 -6.75
N ALA A 665 -0.01 -39.35 -6.19
CA ALA A 665 -1.07 -39.98 -6.97
C ALA A 665 -1.72 -38.99 -7.96
N GLU A 666 -2.02 -37.78 -7.50
CA GLU A 666 -2.58 -36.69 -8.32
C GLU A 666 -1.64 -36.32 -9.48
N LEU A 667 -0.36 -36.06 -9.20
CA LEU A 667 0.63 -35.68 -10.22
C LEU A 667 0.84 -36.78 -11.27
N ARG A 668 0.80 -38.06 -10.85
CA ARG A 668 0.85 -39.20 -11.77
C ARG A 668 -0.40 -39.31 -12.64
N ALA A 669 -1.58 -39.04 -12.08
CA ALA A 669 -2.82 -39.00 -12.84
C ALA A 669 -2.82 -37.89 -13.90
N LEU A 670 -2.09 -36.79 -13.64
CA LEU A 670 -1.85 -35.70 -14.60
C LEU A 670 -0.77 -36.02 -15.66
N GLY A 671 -0.13 -37.18 -15.57
CA GLY A 671 0.81 -37.68 -16.58
C GLY A 671 2.29 -37.47 -16.26
N ALA A 672 2.64 -36.90 -15.10
CA ALA A 672 4.04 -36.72 -14.70
C ALA A 672 4.59 -37.95 -13.97
N ARG A 673 5.82 -38.37 -14.30
CA ARG A 673 6.59 -39.29 -13.42
C ARG A 673 7.02 -38.50 -12.18
N VAL A 674 6.91 -39.09 -10.99
CA VAL A 674 7.26 -38.39 -9.73
C VAL A 674 8.21 -39.23 -8.89
N THR A 675 9.31 -38.59 -8.50
CA THR A 675 10.28 -39.07 -7.51
C THR A 675 10.25 -38.13 -6.31
N VAL A 676 10.12 -38.67 -5.10
CA VAL A 676 10.16 -37.90 -3.86
C VAL A 676 11.40 -38.31 -3.07
N ALA A 677 12.26 -37.33 -2.74
CA ALA A 677 13.48 -37.57 -2.00
C ALA A 677 13.42 -36.86 -0.63
N ALA A 678 13.66 -37.62 0.44
CA ALA A 678 13.95 -37.07 1.75
C ALA A 678 15.35 -36.44 1.71
N CYS A 679 15.42 -35.11 1.66
CA CYS A 679 16.65 -34.37 1.42
C CYS A 679 16.58 -33.01 2.11
N ASP A 680 17.59 -32.72 2.93
CA ASP A 680 17.88 -31.34 3.31
C ASP A 680 18.68 -30.66 2.18
N VAL A 681 18.12 -29.62 1.58
CA VAL A 681 18.74 -28.91 0.45
C VAL A 681 19.95 -28.07 0.88
N ALA A 682 20.06 -27.75 2.18
CA ALA A 682 21.24 -27.08 2.73
C ALA A 682 22.42 -28.05 2.88
N ASP A 683 22.18 -29.37 2.94
CA ASP A 683 23.20 -30.40 2.89
C ASP A 683 23.55 -30.71 1.43
N ARG A 684 24.73 -30.27 1.00
CA ARG A 684 25.21 -30.43 -0.37
C ARG A 684 25.34 -31.89 -0.80
N ALA A 685 25.72 -32.79 0.11
CA ALA A 685 25.87 -34.21 -0.20
C ALA A 685 24.51 -34.90 -0.35
N GLN A 686 23.55 -34.58 0.52
CA GLN A 686 22.17 -35.08 0.37
C GLN A 686 21.53 -34.57 -0.91
N LEU A 687 21.72 -33.30 -1.26
CA LEU A 687 21.19 -32.75 -2.50
C LEU A 687 21.81 -33.41 -3.74
N ALA A 688 23.12 -33.65 -3.74
CA ALA A 688 23.77 -34.40 -4.81
C ALA A 688 23.18 -35.82 -4.94
N ALA A 689 23.05 -36.54 -3.82
CA ALA A 689 22.45 -37.87 -3.82
C ALA A 689 20.99 -37.87 -4.31
N ALA A 690 20.21 -36.83 -3.99
CA ALA A 690 18.85 -36.67 -4.50
C ALA A 690 18.83 -36.42 -6.02
N LEU A 691 19.76 -35.60 -6.54
CA LEU A 691 19.90 -35.36 -7.98
C LEU A 691 20.34 -36.64 -8.72
N ASP A 692 21.17 -37.49 -8.12
CA ASP A 692 21.58 -38.77 -8.69
C ASP A 692 20.43 -39.79 -8.82
N THR A 693 19.29 -39.55 -8.17
CA THR A 693 18.07 -40.38 -8.35
C THR A 693 17.32 -40.07 -9.64
N VAL A 694 17.68 -38.99 -10.34
CA VAL A 694 17.03 -38.59 -11.58
C VAL A 694 17.34 -39.61 -12.68
N PRO A 695 16.32 -40.17 -13.36
CA PRO A 695 16.54 -41.10 -14.46
C PRO A 695 17.29 -40.46 -15.63
N ASP A 696 18.22 -41.19 -16.25
CA ASP A 696 18.99 -40.73 -17.43
C ASP A 696 18.10 -40.29 -18.60
N GLU A 697 16.91 -40.88 -18.72
CA GLU A 697 15.92 -40.55 -19.76
C GLU A 697 15.25 -39.18 -19.54
N PHE A 698 15.35 -38.60 -18.33
CA PHE A 698 14.79 -37.29 -17.96
C PHE A 698 15.87 -36.40 -17.32
N PRO A 699 16.86 -35.88 -18.05
CA PRO A 699 17.89 -35.00 -17.47
C PRO A 699 17.28 -33.77 -16.76
N VAL A 700 17.95 -33.27 -15.73
CA VAL A 700 17.51 -32.06 -15.01
C VAL A 700 17.51 -30.86 -15.96
N ALA A 701 16.33 -30.28 -16.17
CA ALA A 701 16.09 -29.20 -17.14
C ALA A 701 15.55 -27.92 -16.49
N ALA A 702 14.98 -28.02 -15.27
CA ALA A 702 14.51 -26.85 -14.54
C ALA A 702 14.55 -27.05 -13.02
N VAL A 703 14.62 -25.94 -12.30
CA VAL A 703 14.57 -25.91 -10.83
C VAL A 703 13.54 -24.88 -10.38
N VAL A 704 12.76 -25.23 -9.36
CA VAL A 704 11.92 -24.30 -8.60
C VAL A 704 12.22 -24.46 -7.12
N HIS A 705 12.94 -23.49 -6.57
CA HIS A 705 13.36 -23.47 -5.19
C HIS A 705 12.33 -22.76 -4.31
N THR A 706 11.47 -23.55 -3.64
CA THR A 706 10.46 -23.04 -2.68
C THR A 706 10.82 -23.28 -1.21
N ALA A 707 11.95 -23.94 -0.94
CA ALA A 707 12.34 -24.27 0.43
C ALA A 707 12.65 -23.01 1.23
N GLY A 708 12.10 -22.95 2.45
CA GLY A 708 12.29 -21.83 3.34
C GLY A 708 11.49 -22.03 4.61
N VAL A 709 11.93 -21.35 5.67
CA VAL A 709 11.22 -21.25 6.93
C VAL A 709 11.07 -19.78 7.27
N ASN A 710 9.91 -19.40 7.78
CA ASN A 710 9.65 -18.07 8.30
C ASN A 710 9.63 -18.16 9.82
N ARG A 711 10.49 -17.40 10.49
CA ARG A 711 10.49 -17.22 11.94
C ARG A 711 10.64 -15.74 12.22
N THR A 712 9.89 -15.26 13.20
CA THR A 712 9.89 -13.84 13.60
C THR A 712 10.65 -13.70 14.90
N ALA A 713 11.73 -12.91 14.88
CA ALA A 713 12.52 -12.51 16.04
C ALA A 713 13.16 -11.15 15.75
N THR A 714 13.18 -10.26 16.75
CA THR A 714 13.89 -8.99 16.64
C THR A 714 15.39 -9.22 16.54
N LEU A 715 16.11 -8.36 15.82
CA LEU A 715 17.54 -8.52 15.56
C LEU A 715 18.36 -8.55 16.85
N ASP A 716 17.92 -7.84 17.88
CA ASP A 716 18.58 -7.76 19.18
C ASP A 716 18.47 -9.04 20.03
N ARG A 717 17.56 -9.94 19.66
CA ARG A 717 17.33 -11.24 20.31
C ARG A 717 17.70 -12.42 19.43
N THR A 718 18.09 -12.15 18.18
CA THR A 718 18.40 -13.20 17.22
C THR A 718 19.85 -13.64 17.41
N THR A 719 20.06 -14.88 17.83
CA THR A 719 21.40 -15.46 17.90
C THR A 719 21.95 -15.80 16.51
N LEU A 720 23.28 -15.95 16.39
CA LEU A 720 23.89 -16.37 15.13
C LEU A 720 23.38 -17.74 14.64
N ALA A 721 23.14 -18.68 15.57
CA ALA A 721 22.59 -19.99 15.24
C ALA A 721 21.16 -19.89 14.69
N GLU A 722 20.30 -19.07 15.30
CA GLU A 722 18.93 -18.84 14.80
C GLU A 722 18.92 -18.12 13.44
N LEU A 723 19.82 -17.15 13.26
CA LEU A 723 20.06 -16.49 11.98
C LEU A 723 20.43 -17.55 10.91
N ALA A 724 21.40 -18.40 11.21
CA ALA A 724 21.85 -19.46 10.30
C ALA A 724 20.73 -20.46 9.98
N ASP A 725 19.95 -20.89 10.99
CA ASP A 725 18.84 -21.84 10.82
C ASP A 725 17.77 -21.32 9.86
N VAL A 726 17.36 -20.05 10.01
CA VAL A 726 16.36 -19.43 9.14
C VAL A 726 16.88 -19.28 7.71
N MET A 727 18.16 -18.96 7.57
CA MET A 727 18.79 -18.74 6.27
C MET A 727 19.14 -20.04 5.55
N SER A 728 19.37 -21.13 6.28
CA SER A 728 19.92 -22.40 5.79
C SER A 728 19.17 -22.94 4.56
N ALA A 729 17.89 -23.27 4.71
CA ALA A 729 17.10 -23.91 3.66
C ALA A 729 17.01 -23.07 2.37
N LYS A 730 16.99 -21.73 2.49
CA LYS A 730 16.79 -20.81 1.37
C LYS A 730 18.10 -20.36 0.75
N ALA A 731 19.03 -19.84 1.55
CA ALA A 731 20.29 -19.31 1.05
C ALA A 731 21.30 -20.42 0.73
N ALA A 732 21.54 -21.36 1.65
CA ALA A 732 22.44 -22.49 1.37
C ALA A 732 21.84 -23.44 0.33
N GLY A 733 20.52 -23.69 0.39
CA GLY A 733 19.81 -24.47 -0.62
C GLY A 733 19.97 -23.91 -2.04
N ALA A 734 19.72 -22.61 -2.23
CA ALA A 734 19.92 -21.96 -3.53
C ALA A 734 21.38 -21.99 -4.01
N ARG A 735 22.35 -21.81 -3.09
CA ARG A 735 23.79 -21.92 -3.39
C ARG A 735 24.16 -23.32 -3.86
N ASN A 736 23.75 -24.35 -3.13
CA ASN A 736 24.06 -25.74 -3.46
C ASN A 736 23.45 -26.12 -4.82
N LEU A 737 22.22 -25.68 -5.11
CA LEU A 737 21.59 -25.87 -6.43
C LEU A 737 22.37 -25.16 -7.55
N ASP A 738 22.82 -23.92 -7.33
CA ASP A 738 23.62 -23.17 -8.30
C ASP A 738 24.94 -23.89 -8.62
N GLU A 739 25.65 -24.35 -7.60
CA GLU A 739 26.94 -25.03 -7.74
C GLU A 739 26.82 -26.41 -8.38
N LEU A 740 25.88 -27.25 -7.92
CA LEU A 740 25.71 -28.62 -8.43
C LEU A 740 25.18 -28.63 -9.87
N LEU A 741 24.39 -27.63 -10.25
CA LEU A 741 23.76 -27.55 -11.57
C LEU A 741 24.43 -26.54 -12.51
N ALA A 742 25.59 -26.00 -12.17
CA ALA A 742 26.30 -25.00 -12.99
C ALA A 742 26.59 -25.47 -14.43
N GLY A 743 26.80 -26.78 -14.62
CA GLY A 743 27.07 -27.40 -15.94
C GLY A 743 25.82 -27.95 -16.65
N HIS A 744 24.64 -27.87 -16.04
CA HIS A 744 23.41 -28.40 -16.63
C HIS A 744 22.75 -27.40 -17.59
N ASP A 745 22.17 -27.90 -18.67
CA ASP A 745 21.37 -27.10 -19.61
C ASP A 745 19.97 -26.87 -19.05
N LEU A 746 19.84 -25.80 -18.25
CA LEU A 746 18.57 -25.44 -17.61
C LEU A 746 17.80 -24.38 -18.41
N ASP A 747 16.50 -24.61 -18.61
CA ASP A 747 15.58 -23.62 -19.21
C ASP A 747 15.05 -22.61 -18.18
N ALA A 748 14.97 -23.04 -16.92
CA ALA A 748 14.51 -22.23 -15.79
C ALA A 748 15.24 -22.59 -14.49
N PHE A 749 15.60 -21.56 -13.73
CA PHE A 749 16.11 -21.67 -12.36
C PHE A 749 15.37 -20.64 -11.52
N VAL A 750 14.29 -21.07 -10.88
CA VAL A 750 13.34 -20.18 -10.20
C VAL A 750 13.61 -20.19 -8.70
N LEU A 751 13.77 -19.00 -8.13
CA LEU A 751 13.94 -18.78 -6.70
C LEU A 751 12.70 -18.08 -6.15
N PHE A 752 12.06 -18.67 -5.14
CA PHE A 752 10.98 -18.01 -4.42
C PHE A 752 11.59 -17.12 -3.33
N SER A 753 11.55 -15.81 -3.58
CA SER A 753 11.94 -14.77 -2.64
C SER A 753 10.70 -14.21 -1.93
N SER A 754 10.85 -13.12 -1.18
CA SER A 754 9.77 -12.49 -0.42
C SER A 754 9.90 -10.97 -0.42
N GLY A 755 8.76 -10.28 -0.34
CA GLY A 755 8.67 -8.85 -0.08
C GLY A 755 9.46 -8.37 1.14
N ALA A 756 9.69 -9.25 2.14
CA ALA A 756 10.54 -8.95 3.29
C ALA A 756 11.98 -8.57 2.89
N ALA A 757 12.52 -9.12 1.80
CA ALA A 757 13.80 -8.68 1.25
C ALA A 757 13.70 -7.33 0.52
N ILE A 758 12.52 -6.92 0.04
CA ILE A 758 12.38 -5.74 -0.82
C ILE A 758 12.12 -4.47 -0.01
N TRP A 759 11.20 -4.51 0.95
CA TRP A 759 10.90 -3.36 1.81
C TRP A 759 11.34 -3.58 3.25
N GLY A 760 11.45 -4.82 3.72
CA GLY A 760 11.73 -5.14 5.12
C GLY A 760 10.45 -5.37 5.91
N SER A 761 10.54 -6.17 6.97
CA SER A 761 9.46 -6.38 7.93
C SER A 761 10.07 -6.56 9.32
N ALA A 762 9.57 -5.82 10.31
CA ALA A 762 10.09 -5.89 11.67
C ALA A 762 10.00 -7.33 12.20
N GLY A 763 11.05 -7.79 12.87
CA GLY A 763 11.18 -9.17 13.33
C GLY A 763 11.54 -10.18 12.25
N GLN A 764 11.73 -9.79 10.98
CA GLN A 764 12.06 -10.72 9.89
C GLN A 764 13.49 -10.54 9.36
N GLY A 765 14.44 -10.14 10.20
CA GLY A 765 15.82 -9.84 9.78
C GLY A 765 16.53 -10.98 9.05
N ALA A 766 16.53 -12.17 9.66
CA ALA A 766 17.11 -13.38 9.08
C ALA A 766 16.40 -13.82 7.78
N TYR A 767 15.07 -13.74 7.78
CA TYR A 767 14.25 -14.10 6.62
C TYR A 767 14.50 -13.13 5.46
N ALA A 768 14.56 -11.82 5.73
CA ALA A 768 14.89 -10.80 4.74
C ALA A 768 16.30 -11.00 4.16
N ALA A 769 17.29 -11.32 5.00
CA ALA A 769 18.66 -11.62 4.57
C ALA A 769 18.72 -12.81 3.60
N ALA A 770 18.04 -13.92 3.92
CA ALA A 770 18.00 -15.10 3.06
C ALA A 770 17.36 -14.84 1.69
N ASN A 771 16.25 -14.08 1.67
CA ASN A 771 15.55 -13.74 0.44
C ASN A 771 16.35 -12.72 -0.41
N ALA A 772 17.06 -11.78 0.21
CA ALA A 772 17.94 -10.85 -0.49
C ALA A 772 19.13 -11.57 -1.16
N TYR A 773 19.65 -12.64 -0.53
CA TYR A 773 20.63 -13.52 -1.17
C TYR A 773 20.06 -14.20 -2.41
N ALA A 774 18.83 -14.72 -2.36
CA ALA A 774 18.18 -15.36 -3.50
C ALA A 774 18.02 -14.39 -4.69
N ASP A 775 17.60 -13.15 -4.42
CA ASP A 775 17.49 -12.10 -5.45
C ASP A 775 18.86 -11.79 -6.09
N ALA A 776 19.90 -11.66 -5.26
CA ALA A 776 21.25 -11.38 -5.71
C ALA A 776 21.89 -12.55 -6.47
N LEU A 777 21.63 -13.78 -6.05
CA LEU A 777 22.09 -15.00 -6.74
C LEU A 777 21.46 -15.11 -8.13
N ALA A 778 20.18 -14.79 -8.29
CA ALA A 778 19.55 -14.76 -9.61
C ALA A 778 20.22 -13.74 -10.55
N ALA A 779 20.53 -12.55 -10.04
CA ALA A 779 21.26 -11.53 -10.80
C ALA A 779 22.68 -11.98 -11.16
N ASP A 780 23.41 -12.61 -10.24
CA ASP A 780 24.76 -13.12 -10.48
C ASP A 780 24.78 -14.29 -11.49
N ARG A 781 23.81 -15.23 -11.41
CA ARG A 781 23.66 -16.30 -12.41
C ARG A 781 23.47 -15.72 -13.82
N ARG A 782 22.63 -14.70 -13.98
CA ARG A 782 22.42 -14.03 -15.26
C ARG A 782 23.67 -13.31 -15.76
N ARG A 783 24.45 -12.68 -14.87
CA ARG A 783 25.77 -12.12 -15.21
C ARG A 783 26.72 -13.19 -15.75
N ARG A 784 26.69 -14.41 -15.18
CA ARG A 784 27.46 -15.58 -15.65
C ARG A 784 26.90 -16.22 -16.92
N GLY A 785 25.81 -15.69 -17.50
CA GLY A 785 25.17 -16.23 -18.69
C GLY A 785 24.24 -17.42 -18.43
N LEU A 786 23.95 -17.74 -17.17
CA LEU A 786 23.05 -18.82 -16.77
C LEU A 786 21.62 -18.29 -16.58
N THR A 787 20.61 -19.14 -16.80
CA THR A 787 19.22 -18.79 -16.49
C THR A 787 19.01 -18.64 -14.99
N ALA A 788 18.17 -17.67 -14.60
CA ALA A 788 17.64 -17.50 -13.25
C ALA A 788 16.49 -16.48 -13.21
N THR A 789 15.51 -16.74 -12.35
CA THR A 789 14.38 -15.86 -12.07
C THR A 789 14.11 -15.90 -10.56
N SER A 790 14.29 -14.77 -9.86
CA SER A 790 13.82 -14.61 -8.48
C SER A 790 12.52 -13.83 -8.46
N VAL A 791 11.51 -14.36 -7.78
CA VAL A 791 10.24 -13.65 -7.57
C VAL A 791 10.05 -13.38 -6.09
N ALA A 792 10.05 -12.11 -5.71
CA ALA A 792 9.76 -11.64 -4.37
C ALA A 792 8.24 -11.52 -4.17
N TRP A 793 7.65 -12.50 -3.50
CA TRP A 793 6.20 -12.58 -3.31
C TRP A 793 5.70 -11.74 -2.12
N GLY A 794 4.52 -11.14 -2.28
CA GLY A 794 3.65 -10.70 -1.19
C GLY A 794 2.92 -11.88 -0.51
N SER A 795 1.85 -11.60 0.23
CA SER A 795 1.05 -12.63 0.91
C SER A 795 0.24 -13.47 -0.09
N TRP A 796 0.15 -14.78 0.14
CA TRP A 796 -0.70 -15.71 -0.63
C TRP A 796 -1.87 -16.18 0.24
N ALA A 797 -3.06 -16.32 -0.33
CA ALA A 797 -4.21 -16.91 0.36
C ALA A 797 -4.12 -18.45 0.44
N GLY A 798 -4.82 -19.05 1.40
CA GLY A 798 -4.98 -20.52 1.47
C GLY A 798 -3.87 -21.30 2.20
N GLY A 799 -3.20 -20.66 3.16
CA GLY A 799 -2.22 -21.30 4.07
C GLY A 799 -0.80 -21.46 3.52
N GLY A 800 0.16 -21.78 4.39
CA GLY A 800 1.58 -21.99 4.04
C GLY A 800 2.55 -21.32 5.02
N MET A 801 3.55 -20.59 4.50
CA MET A 801 4.49 -19.77 5.31
C MET A 801 3.86 -18.52 5.95
N VAL A 802 2.58 -18.27 5.64
CA VAL A 802 1.75 -17.21 6.20
C VAL A 802 0.50 -17.90 6.73
N ASP A 803 0.33 -17.89 8.05
CA ASP A 803 -0.92 -18.32 8.69
C ASP A 803 -1.96 -17.19 8.65
N ASP A 804 -3.19 -17.48 9.08
CA ASP A 804 -4.29 -16.52 9.02
C ASP A 804 -4.07 -15.29 9.91
N ASP A 805 -3.29 -15.42 10.99
CA ASP A 805 -2.98 -14.33 11.91
C ASP A 805 -1.98 -13.37 11.26
N LEU A 806 -0.88 -13.91 10.73
CA LEU A 806 0.12 -13.15 9.98
C LEU A 806 -0.47 -12.53 8.71
N ALA A 807 -1.37 -13.23 8.01
CA ALA A 807 -2.06 -12.68 6.85
C ALA A 807 -2.91 -11.46 7.21
N ARG A 808 -3.63 -11.51 8.35
CA ARG A 808 -4.43 -10.39 8.84
C ARG A 808 -3.56 -9.20 9.24
N ASP A 809 -2.43 -9.44 9.90
CA ASP A 809 -1.51 -8.37 10.29
C ASP A 809 -0.83 -7.72 9.08
N LEU A 810 -0.42 -8.52 8.09
CA LEU A 810 0.08 -8.01 6.80
C LEU A 810 -0.98 -7.17 6.07
N ALA A 811 -2.24 -7.60 6.06
CA ALA A 811 -3.35 -6.86 5.46
C ALA A 811 -3.68 -5.56 6.20
N ARG A 812 -3.54 -5.53 7.54
CA ARG A 812 -3.59 -4.29 8.35
C ARG A 812 -2.46 -3.33 8.00
N GLY A 813 -1.28 -3.85 7.66
CA GLY A 813 -0.14 -3.08 7.15
C GLY A 813 -0.22 -2.72 5.66
N GLY A 814 -1.25 -3.16 4.92
CA GLY A 814 -1.45 -2.83 3.50
C GLY A 814 -0.97 -3.88 2.49
N VAL A 815 -0.39 -5.01 2.93
CA VAL A 815 -0.02 -6.14 2.06
C VAL A 815 -1.19 -7.13 2.00
N ARG A 816 -1.92 -7.18 0.87
CA ARG A 816 -3.12 -8.02 0.72
C ARG A 816 -2.75 -9.43 0.26
N SER A 817 -3.55 -10.42 0.65
CA SER A 817 -3.38 -11.80 0.21
C SER A 817 -3.81 -11.98 -1.24
N MET A 818 -2.93 -12.53 -2.06
CA MET A 818 -3.16 -12.81 -3.47
C MET A 818 -3.80 -14.19 -3.66
N ASP A 819 -4.66 -14.29 -4.67
CA ASP A 819 -5.14 -15.56 -5.16
C ASP A 819 -3.96 -16.42 -5.70
N PRO A 820 -3.77 -17.65 -5.22
CA PRO A 820 -2.64 -18.48 -5.61
C PRO A 820 -2.56 -18.80 -7.10
N ASP A 821 -3.70 -18.97 -7.79
CA ASP A 821 -3.70 -19.33 -9.21
C ASP A 821 -3.31 -18.13 -10.07
N ARG A 822 -3.75 -16.92 -9.68
CA ARG A 822 -3.25 -15.67 -10.27
C ARG A 822 -1.76 -15.46 -10.01
N ALA A 823 -1.27 -15.79 -8.82
CA ALA A 823 0.15 -15.69 -8.50
C ALA A 823 0.98 -16.67 -9.35
N ILE A 824 0.52 -17.91 -9.56
CA ILE A 824 1.13 -18.84 -10.52
C ILE A 824 1.09 -18.28 -11.95
N GLY A 825 0.01 -17.60 -12.36
CA GLY A 825 -0.05 -16.86 -13.62
C GLY A 825 1.05 -15.79 -13.75
N ALA A 826 1.33 -15.06 -12.68
CA ALA A 826 2.42 -14.08 -12.63
C ALA A 826 3.81 -14.74 -12.77
N LEU A 827 4.00 -15.93 -12.21
CA LEU A 827 5.23 -16.72 -12.39
C LEU A 827 5.41 -17.16 -13.85
N GLN A 828 4.34 -17.67 -14.49
CA GLN A 828 4.36 -18.01 -15.91
C GLN A 828 4.76 -16.80 -16.77
N GLN A 829 4.18 -15.62 -16.49
CA GLN A 829 4.55 -14.39 -17.18
C GLN A 829 6.03 -14.03 -16.98
N ALA A 830 6.57 -14.15 -15.76
CA ALA A 830 7.99 -13.87 -15.51
C ALA A 830 8.91 -14.80 -16.33
N LEU A 831 8.54 -16.08 -16.49
CA LEU A 831 9.29 -17.05 -17.30
C LEU A 831 9.17 -16.81 -18.80
N ASP A 832 7.98 -16.44 -19.28
CA ASP A 832 7.68 -16.08 -20.67
C ASP A 832 8.42 -14.81 -21.12
N HIS A 833 8.60 -13.86 -20.21
CA HIS A 833 9.33 -12.62 -20.43
C HIS A 833 10.83 -12.70 -20.10
N ASP A 834 11.31 -13.86 -19.63
CA ASP A 834 12.70 -14.10 -19.25
C ASP A 834 13.22 -13.06 -18.25
N GLU A 835 12.42 -12.81 -17.20
CA GLU A 835 12.77 -11.85 -16.16
C GLU A 835 13.76 -12.43 -15.15
N THR A 836 14.63 -11.57 -14.61
CA THR A 836 15.64 -11.95 -13.62
C THR A 836 15.16 -11.76 -12.19
N THR A 837 14.62 -10.58 -11.86
CA THR A 837 14.12 -10.24 -10.53
C THR A 837 12.80 -9.49 -10.69
N LEU A 838 11.75 -9.99 -10.05
CA LEU A 838 10.42 -9.39 -10.06
C LEU A 838 9.86 -9.40 -8.64
N THR A 839 9.12 -8.37 -8.27
CA THR A 839 8.31 -8.36 -7.05
C THR A 839 6.84 -8.46 -7.46
N VAL A 840 6.11 -9.42 -6.89
CA VAL A 840 4.68 -9.62 -7.17
C VAL A 840 3.92 -9.54 -5.85
N THR A 841 3.11 -8.49 -5.69
CA THR A 841 2.33 -8.27 -4.47
C THR A 841 1.08 -7.46 -4.77
N ASP A 842 -0.04 -7.85 -4.16
CA ASP A 842 -1.19 -6.97 -4.06
C ASP A 842 -0.97 -6.00 -2.88
N MET A 843 -0.89 -4.72 -3.18
CA MET A 843 -0.49 -3.69 -2.21
C MET A 843 -1.49 -2.54 -2.19
N ASP A 844 -2.00 -2.28 -1.00
CA ASP A 844 -2.70 -1.05 -0.65
C ASP A 844 -1.66 0.02 -0.28
N TRP A 845 -1.19 0.77 -1.28
CA TRP A 845 -0.12 1.76 -1.08
C TRP A 845 -0.50 2.90 -0.14
N GLU A 846 -1.80 3.23 -0.04
CA GLU A 846 -2.27 4.29 0.85
C GLU A 846 -2.10 3.86 2.31
N ARG A 847 -2.56 2.64 2.62
CA ARG A 847 -2.38 2.04 3.94
C ARG A 847 -0.93 1.73 4.26
N PHE A 848 -0.22 1.10 3.31
CA PHE A 848 1.17 0.69 3.49
C PHE A 848 2.09 1.89 3.74
N ALA A 849 1.99 2.96 2.95
CA ALA A 849 2.84 4.13 3.16
C ALA A 849 2.60 4.75 4.54
N GLY A 850 1.34 4.90 4.98
CA GLY A 850 1.01 5.49 6.27
C GLY A 850 1.61 4.75 7.47
N THR A 851 1.53 3.42 7.48
CA THR A 851 2.10 2.61 8.57
C THR A 851 3.61 2.47 8.46
N PHE A 852 4.12 2.25 7.24
CA PHE A 852 5.53 1.92 7.01
C PHE A 852 6.49 3.11 7.18
N THR A 853 6.02 4.35 6.96
CA THR A 853 6.81 5.57 7.16
C THR A 853 6.53 6.29 8.47
N ALA A 854 5.72 5.69 9.38
CA ALA A 854 5.29 6.35 10.61
C ALA A 854 6.47 6.76 11.52
N ALA A 855 7.50 5.91 11.62
CA ALA A 855 8.67 6.18 12.45
C ALA A 855 9.76 6.99 11.72
N ARG A 856 9.86 6.88 10.39
CA ARG A 856 10.86 7.58 9.56
C ARG A 856 10.45 7.55 8.08
N PRO A 857 10.66 8.61 7.28
CA PRO A 857 10.46 8.60 5.83
C PRO A 857 11.26 7.50 5.12
N ARG A 858 10.65 6.81 4.15
CA ARG A 858 11.30 5.71 3.39
C ARG A 858 10.93 5.73 1.89
N PRO A 859 11.50 6.67 1.11
CA PRO A 859 11.23 6.81 -0.33
C PRO A 859 11.70 5.61 -1.16
N SER A 860 12.61 4.77 -0.65
CA SER A 860 13.13 3.60 -1.37
C SER A 860 12.14 2.44 -1.47
N SER A 861 11.24 2.33 -0.48
CA SER A 861 10.37 1.15 -0.27
C SER A 861 8.92 1.40 -0.68
N THR A 862 8.58 2.62 -1.06
CA THR A 862 7.28 3.00 -1.62
C THR A 862 7.48 3.43 -3.08
N PRO A 863 6.63 2.98 -4.03
CA PRO A 863 6.76 3.39 -5.40
C PRO A 863 6.46 4.87 -5.54
N SER A 864 7.38 5.56 -6.20
CA SER A 864 7.18 6.95 -6.57
C SER A 864 5.88 7.10 -7.36
N ARG A 865 5.07 8.11 -7.03
CA ARG A 865 3.93 8.53 -7.86
C ARG A 865 4.37 9.05 -9.24
N ARG A 866 5.68 9.19 -9.50
CA ARG A 866 6.27 9.61 -10.79
C ARG A 866 7.05 8.48 -11.46
N PRO A 867 6.82 8.21 -12.76
CA PRO A 867 7.63 7.26 -13.52
C PRO A 867 9.07 7.79 -13.76
N PRO A 868 10.06 6.92 -13.98
CA PRO A 868 11.41 7.33 -14.37
C PRO A 868 11.38 8.03 -15.74
N ALA A 869 12.17 9.09 -15.90
CA ALA A 869 12.29 9.80 -17.17
C ALA A 869 12.89 8.87 -18.25
N PRO A 870 12.36 8.89 -19.49
CA PRO A 870 12.93 8.10 -20.58
C PRO A 870 14.34 8.60 -20.91
N PRO A 871 15.27 7.71 -21.34
CA PRO A 871 16.60 8.11 -21.76
C PRO A 871 16.50 9.08 -22.95
N ARG A 872 17.13 10.25 -22.83
CA ARG A 872 17.19 11.26 -23.89
C ARG A 872 17.81 10.62 -25.14
N ARG A 873 17.02 10.47 -26.20
CA ARG A 873 17.57 10.29 -27.56
C ARG A 873 18.28 11.60 -27.93
N ILE A 874 19.60 11.53 -28.03
CA ILE A 874 20.40 12.62 -28.61
C ILE A 874 19.99 12.71 -30.09
N ARG A 875 19.26 13.77 -30.45
CA ARG A 875 19.08 14.13 -31.87
C ARG A 875 20.43 14.64 -32.40
N PRO A 876 20.81 14.31 -33.65
CA PRO A 876 21.95 14.97 -34.28
C PRO A 876 21.68 16.48 -34.36
N PRO A 877 22.71 17.33 -34.25
CA PRO A 877 22.52 18.78 -34.28
C PRO A 877 22.00 19.21 -35.66
N GLU A 878 20.89 19.94 -35.66
CA GLU A 878 20.41 20.68 -36.82
C GLU A 878 21.39 21.82 -37.14
N SER A 879 21.67 21.98 -38.44
CA SER A 879 22.62 22.94 -39.01
C SER A 879 22.31 24.40 -38.64
N PRO A 880 23.31 25.29 -38.49
CA PRO A 880 23.06 26.69 -38.14
C PRO A 880 22.45 27.47 -39.31
N ASN A 881 21.46 28.31 -39.02
CA ASN A 881 20.91 29.30 -39.95
C ASN A 881 21.97 30.36 -40.32
N TRP A 882 22.20 30.57 -41.62
CA TRP A 882 22.91 31.75 -42.15
C TRP A 882 21.91 32.92 -42.36
N PRO A 883 22.31 34.18 -42.12
CA PRO A 883 21.49 35.36 -42.43
C PRO A 883 21.47 35.68 -43.95
N PRO A 884 20.44 36.39 -44.46
CA PRO A 884 20.11 36.41 -45.89
C PRO A 884 20.88 37.47 -46.68
N GLY A 885 21.47 37.06 -47.80
CA GLY A 885 22.00 37.98 -48.82
C GLY A 885 22.89 37.31 -49.86
N TRP A 886 22.32 36.60 -50.85
CA TRP A 886 22.77 36.57 -52.26
C TRP A 886 21.88 35.65 -53.14
N PRO A 887 21.75 35.90 -54.46
CA PRO A 887 20.63 35.42 -55.27
C PRO A 887 20.92 34.17 -56.13
N GLY A 888 19.89 33.34 -56.35
CA GLY A 888 19.89 32.28 -57.35
C GLY A 888 18.68 31.34 -57.27
N ARG A 889 17.64 31.62 -58.08
CA ARG A 889 16.45 30.76 -58.37
C ARG A 889 16.83 29.59 -59.31
N PRO A 890 15.98 28.54 -59.55
CA PRO A 890 14.51 28.55 -59.51
C PRO A 890 13.78 27.38 -58.81
N THR A 891 12.49 27.66 -58.59
CA THR A 891 11.39 27.01 -57.87
C THR A 891 10.73 25.80 -58.57
N ALA A 892 10.14 24.88 -57.79
CA ALA A 892 8.75 24.42 -58.01
C ALA A 892 8.12 23.71 -56.78
N ASN A 893 6.93 24.20 -56.42
CA ASN A 893 5.86 23.79 -55.47
C ASN A 893 5.72 22.28 -55.13
N ALA A 894 5.40 21.84 -53.91
CA ALA A 894 4.39 22.22 -52.89
C ALA A 894 2.98 21.62 -53.08
N ASN A 895 2.52 21.02 -51.97
CA ASN A 895 1.16 20.78 -51.48
C ASN A 895 0.36 19.51 -51.87
N ALA A 896 0.32 18.58 -50.92
CA ALA A 896 -0.78 18.35 -49.96
C ALA A 896 -2.24 18.16 -50.43
N ASN A 897 -2.81 17.08 -49.86
CA ASN A 897 -4.10 16.95 -49.18
C ASN A 897 -5.35 16.35 -49.87
N SER A 898 -5.93 15.43 -49.08
CA SER A 898 -7.35 15.24 -48.73
C SER A 898 -8.29 14.37 -49.59
N SER A 899 -8.64 13.22 -48.98
CA SER A 899 -9.98 12.71 -48.62
C SER A 899 -11.03 12.24 -49.65
N THR A 900 -11.49 11.01 -49.38
CA THR A 900 -12.87 10.46 -49.36
C THR A 900 -13.60 10.01 -50.65
N TRP A 901 -13.91 8.70 -50.65
CA TRP A 901 -15.15 7.99 -51.03
C TRP A 901 -15.81 8.22 -52.41
N SER A 902 -15.89 7.15 -53.22
CA SER A 902 -17.14 6.46 -53.62
C SER A 902 -17.03 5.75 -54.98
N GLY A 903 -17.31 4.44 -54.99
CA GLY A 903 -18.10 3.75 -56.04
C GLY A 903 -17.45 3.36 -57.39
N PRO A 904 -17.79 2.19 -57.97
CA PRO A 904 -17.01 1.48 -59.01
C PRO A 904 -17.56 1.72 -60.44
N PRO A 905 -16.83 1.36 -61.53
CA PRO A 905 -16.95 0.02 -62.13
C PRO A 905 -15.65 -0.53 -62.79
N PRO A 906 -15.62 -1.80 -63.24
CA PRO A 906 -14.45 -2.47 -63.82
C PRO A 906 -14.40 -2.29 -65.36
N PRO A 907 -13.33 -2.73 -66.05
CA PRO A 907 -13.41 -4.07 -66.67
C PRO A 907 -12.07 -4.81 -66.85
N SER A 908 -12.18 -6.14 -66.92
CA SER A 908 -11.50 -7.07 -67.84
C SER A 908 -9.96 -7.09 -67.97
N ARG A 909 -9.26 -8.18 -68.27
CA ARG A 909 -9.42 -9.65 -68.34
C ARG A 909 -8.10 -10.10 -69.02
N TRP A 910 -7.60 -11.29 -68.70
CA TRP A 910 -6.44 -11.97 -69.34
C TRP A 910 -5.05 -11.40 -69.00
N GLY A 911 -4.03 -12.20 -68.66
CA GLY A 911 -3.91 -13.64 -68.61
C GLY A 911 -2.43 -14.03 -68.67
N THR A 912 -2.09 -15.16 -68.04
CA THR A 912 -0.91 -16.02 -68.31
C THR A 912 0.48 -15.43 -67.98
N GLY A 913 1.45 -16.13 -67.38
CA GLY A 913 1.61 -17.54 -67.09
C GLY A 913 2.74 -17.80 -66.08
N ALA A 914 2.78 -19.04 -65.63
CA ALA A 914 3.57 -19.66 -64.55
C ALA A 914 5.10 -19.79 -64.83
N PRO A 915 5.88 -20.64 -64.13
CA PRO A 915 6.25 -20.66 -62.70
C PRO A 915 7.79 -20.78 -62.45
N ARG A 916 8.20 -20.63 -61.17
CA ARG A 916 9.34 -21.23 -60.38
C ARG A 916 10.53 -21.93 -61.12
N PRO A 917 11.78 -21.91 -60.60
CA PRO A 917 12.08 -22.29 -59.19
C PRO A 917 13.32 -21.66 -58.49
N SER A 918 13.34 -21.87 -57.16
CA SER A 918 14.47 -21.80 -56.23
C SER A 918 15.68 -22.66 -56.65
N PRO A 919 16.93 -22.44 -56.16
CA PRO A 919 17.33 -23.01 -54.86
C PRO A 919 18.48 -22.32 -54.08
N ARG A 920 18.46 -22.58 -52.75
CA ARG A 920 19.57 -22.98 -51.85
C ARG A 920 20.71 -22.00 -51.44
N ARG A 921 20.83 -21.96 -50.10
CA ARG A 921 22.03 -22.14 -49.23
C ARG A 921 23.07 -21.01 -49.15
N SER A 922 23.08 -20.36 -47.97
CA SER A 922 24.16 -20.26 -46.96
C SER A 922 25.62 -20.57 -47.37
N PRO A 923 26.70 -20.04 -46.70
CA PRO A 923 26.76 -19.70 -45.26
C PRO A 923 27.73 -18.54 -44.84
N SER A 924 27.77 -18.34 -43.50
CA SER A 924 28.96 -18.15 -42.64
C SER A 924 29.78 -16.85 -42.66
N ARG A 925 29.94 -16.31 -41.43
CA ARG A 925 31.19 -15.91 -40.71
C ARG A 925 32.10 -14.91 -41.45
N THR A 926 32.63 -13.85 -40.84
CA THR A 926 33.33 -13.75 -39.56
C THR A 926 33.68 -12.26 -39.34
N TRP A 927 33.58 -11.79 -38.10
CA TRP A 927 34.52 -10.91 -37.39
C TRP A 927 35.30 -9.83 -38.15
N ALA A 928 35.21 -8.57 -37.71
CA ALA A 928 36.25 -7.91 -36.91
C ALA A 928 36.11 -6.36 -36.94
N SER A 929 36.17 -5.78 -35.74
CA SER A 929 36.76 -4.48 -35.38
C SER A 929 36.41 -3.19 -36.16
N THR A 930 35.74 -2.29 -35.42
CA THR A 930 36.04 -0.86 -35.16
C THR A 930 37.28 -0.22 -35.81
N PRO A 931 37.33 1.13 -35.99
CA PRO A 931 36.79 2.17 -35.09
C PRO A 931 35.45 2.81 -35.51
#